data_AF-A0A1K0FSQ4-F1
#
_entry.id   AF-A0A1K0FSQ4-F1
#
_cell.length_a   1.000
_cell.length_b   1.000
_cell.length_c   1.000
_cell.angle_alpha   90.00
_cell.angle_beta   90.00
_cell.angle_gamma   90.00
#
_symmetry.space_group_name_H-M   'P 1'
#
loop_
_entity.id
_entity.type
_entity.pdbx_description
1 polymer ?
#
loop_
_entity_poly.entity_id
_entity_poly.type
_entity_poly.pdbx_seq_one_letter_code
_entity_poly.pdbx_strand_id
1 'polypeptide(L)'
;ADVDLDPSAGPEVAAAAGRHAGARARRAEAAATYATAAGRAAADRSARLRDAARDPAVREAVTWQNLHALRTALDPVAHRDPAAGPGGSQHRQHEALVASYLQRYCAKNDTVGFFGPVGWARIQPESGGPLAVRPGRELERRTVYFESWAVVELAEAITRHEPGLRPWLVPRRLPFVAVDRRDGGDALLLPLTPPVPLARDTARLLRRCDGVHPAAEIAAGLVADPATGFTTEEQVYALLGQLRDEKRITWSLEVPKEDLHPEEAVRARLAAVPDEAVRDRALAALDALTARRDAVAAAAGSPDRLAAALTELAGEFTARTGRAATRRAGGVYAGRTLVYEDCRSGTEVALSDAMLETLWPALGLLLDSARWFTCAGAALFRRACRERYQELAARTGDAEVPFADFWLWANDLLFDLPERLIAPVVRGLRERWAALVGAPAGARRVQVSTADIRAAAASAFACPAPGWPGAWQHSPDVMVAADGPDAIRRGEYSWVVGEVHPGVNTLRSALFVAQHPDPAELLAATAADLPVPRVVLAATDADGGAPARLTDKLVTGRDLRLVFGHDSGGLDPRTAVSVADCTLADRGGRLMVRSRDGRLDRPLADVVGEALMIQLLQRFDILRPAAHQPRITVDRVVLARESWRLRAADLAFAGTADEATRFAEVRRWQRGLGLPRFAFVKTPVEKKPFYVDFASLAAVDGLARAVRRTLAGAGADAELRIGEMLPGPDQLWLSDAAGARYSAEFRLVAVDTRREGSE
;
A
#
# COMPACT_ATOMS: atom_id res chain seq x y z
N ALA A 1 -44.24 -39.45 72.54
CA ALA A 1 -43.36 -38.41 72.02
C ALA A 1 -43.54 -38.40 70.50
N ASP A 2 -44.63 -37.81 70.04
CA ASP A 2 -44.85 -37.54 68.62
C ASP A 2 -44.34 -36.13 68.36
N VAL A 3 -43.18 -36.05 67.72
CA VAL A 3 -42.62 -34.79 67.25
C VAL A 3 -43.30 -34.50 65.92
N ASP A 4 -44.35 -33.70 65.97
CA ASP A 4 -44.97 -33.12 64.78
C ASP A 4 -44.00 -32.05 64.24
N LEU A 5 -43.22 -32.43 63.23
CA LEU A 5 -42.32 -31.53 62.54
C LEU A 5 -43.15 -30.60 61.65
N ASP A 6 -43.43 -29.41 62.17
CA ASP A 6 -43.94 -28.26 61.42
C ASP A 6 -43.22 -28.13 60.06
N PRO A 7 -43.92 -28.28 58.92
CA PRO A 7 -43.33 -28.15 57.60
C PRO A 7 -43.15 -26.65 57.30
N SER A 8 -42.18 -26.03 57.95
CA SER A 8 -41.78 -24.63 57.77
C SER A 8 -41.07 -24.33 56.43
N ALA A 9 -41.32 -25.17 55.41
CA ALA A 9 -41.02 -24.94 54.00
C ALA A 9 -42.14 -25.60 53.16
N GLY A 10 -43.40 -25.16 53.25
CA GLY A 10 -43.87 -23.86 52.79
C GLY A 10 -44.20 -23.96 51.28
N PRO A 11 -45.48 -24.07 50.86
CA PRO A 11 -45.93 -24.31 49.47
C PRO A 11 -45.25 -23.47 48.37
N GLU A 12 -44.73 -22.30 48.73
CA GLU A 12 -43.94 -21.43 47.85
C GLU A 12 -42.62 -22.09 47.37
N VAL A 13 -41.93 -22.84 48.22
CA VAL A 13 -40.69 -23.56 47.88
C VAL A 13 -41.00 -24.70 46.91
N ALA A 14 -42.09 -25.43 47.12
CA ALA A 14 -42.54 -26.49 46.20
C ALA A 14 -42.94 -25.92 44.83
N ALA A 15 -43.66 -24.79 44.80
CA ALA A 15 -44.00 -24.10 43.57
C ALA A 15 -42.74 -23.55 42.85
N ALA A 16 -41.77 -23.01 43.60
CA ALA A 16 -40.49 -22.57 43.05
C ALA A 16 -39.65 -23.73 42.49
N ALA A 17 -39.63 -24.88 43.17
CA ALA A 17 -38.98 -26.11 42.70
C ALA A 17 -39.60 -26.62 41.40
N GLY A 18 -40.94 -26.61 41.29
CA GLY A 18 -41.66 -26.93 40.06
C GLY A 18 -41.30 -25.99 38.90
N ARG A 19 -41.28 -24.66 39.14
CA ARG A 19 -40.83 -23.67 38.15
C ARG A 19 -39.37 -23.89 37.73
N HIS A 20 -38.49 -24.22 38.67
CA HIS A 20 -37.07 -24.51 38.41
C HIS A 20 -36.90 -25.77 37.55
N ALA A 21 -37.58 -26.86 37.88
CA ALA A 21 -37.59 -28.10 37.09
C ALA A 21 -38.10 -27.85 35.67
N GLY A 22 -39.22 -27.12 35.52
CA GLY A 22 -39.76 -26.75 34.21
C GLY A 22 -38.82 -25.88 33.39
N ALA A 23 -38.12 -24.91 34.00
CA ALA A 23 -37.10 -24.11 33.32
C ALA A 23 -35.90 -24.95 32.87
N ARG A 24 -35.49 -25.93 33.67
CA ARG A 24 -34.39 -26.85 33.33
C ARG A 24 -34.76 -27.77 32.16
N ALA A 25 -35.99 -28.28 32.12
CA ALA A 25 -36.51 -29.05 30.99
C ALA A 25 -36.54 -28.23 29.69
N ARG A 26 -37.10 -27.01 29.72
CA ARG A 26 -37.09 -26.09 28.57
C ARG A 26 -35.67 -25.75 28.09
N ARG A 27 -34.72 -25.57 29.02
CA ARG A 27 -33.31 -25.35 28.67
C ARG A 27 -32.70 -26.55 27.96
N ALA A 28 -32.98 -27.77 28.41
CA ALA A 28 -32.49 -28.99 27.77
C ALA A 28 -33.04 -29.16 26.35
N GLU A 29 -34.33 -28.92 26.16
CA GLU A 29 -34.99 -28.95 24.84
C GLU A 29 -34.41 -27.89 23.89
N ALA A 30 -34.24 -26.65 24.37
CA ALA A 30 -33.62 -25.58 23.60
C ALA A 30 -32.16 -25.91 23.22
N ALA A 31 -31.40 -26.53 24.13
CA ALA A 31 -30.03 -26.96 23.86
C ALA A 31 -29.97 -28.07 22.79
N ALA A 32 -30.87 -29.04 22.83
CA ALA A 32 -30.97 -30.09 21.81
C ALA A 32 -31.35 -29.53 20.43
N THR A 33 -32.31 -28.58 20.42
CA THR A 33 -32.72 -27.85 19.20
C THR A 33 -31.54 -27.07 18.62
N TYR A 34 -30.79 -26.36 19.47
CA TYR A 34 -29.61 -25.62 19.07
C TYR A 34 -28.52 -26.53 18.49
N ALA A 35 -28.19 -27.63 19.17
CA ALA A 35 -27.19 -28.58 18.69
C ALA A 35 -27.55 -29.13 17.30
N THR A 36 -28.82 -29.47 17.08
CA THR A 36 -29.33 -29.94 15.79
C THR A 36 -29.23 -28.86 14.70
N ALA A 37 -29.55 -27.61 15.03
CA ALA A 37 -29.41 -26.49 14.10
C ALA A 37 -27.95 -26.20 13.77
N ALA A 38 -27.05 -26.23 14.77
CA ALA A 38 -25.62 -26.01 14.60
C ALA A 38 -24.98 -27.08 13.72
N GLY A 39 -25.34 -28.37 13.91
CA GLY A 39 -24.88 -29.46 13.05
C GLY A 39 -25.30 -29.28 11.59
N ARG A 40 -26.55 -28.91 11.34
CA ARG A 40 -27.06 -28.60 9.98
C ARG A 40 -26.32 -27.40 9.36
N ALA A 41 -26.12 -26.33 10.14
CA ALA A 41 -25.40 -25.14 9.67
C ALA A 41 -23.92 -25.43 9.36
N ALA A 42 -23.26 -26.30 10.14
CA ALA A 42 -21.89 -26.72 9.86
C ALA A 42 -21.78 -27.53 8.55
N ALA A 43 -22.74 -28.43 8.30
CA ALA A 43 -22.81 -29.19 7.04
C ALA A 43 -23.08 -28.27 5.83
N ASP A 44 -24.02 -27.32 5.95
CA ASP A 44 -24.31 -26.32 4.92
C ASP A 44 -23.09 -25.42 4.64
N ARG A 45 -22.39 -24.96 5.68
CA ARG A 45 -21.12 -24.23 5.55
C ARG A 45 -20.12 -25.02 4.71
N SER A 46 -19.87 -26.28 5.04
CA SER A 46 -18.92 -27.12 4.31
C SER A 46 -19.33 -27.35 2.86
N ALA A 47 -20.63 -27.50 2.59
CA ALA A 47 -21.14 -27.60 1.22
C ALA A 47 -20.88 -26.32 0.42
N ARG A 48 -21.25 -25.15 0.96
CA ARG A 48 -21.02 -23.85 0.30
C ARG A 48 -19.55 -23.55 0.07
N LEU A 49 -18.67 -23.90 1.01
CA LEU A 49 -17.23 -23.71 0.83
C LEU A 49 -16.66 -24.65 -0.24
N ARG A 50 -17.22 -25.85 -0.40
CA ARG A 50 -16.87 -26.75 -1.51
C ARG A 50 -17.30 -26.17 -2.86
N ASP A 51 -18.51 -25.63 -2.94
CA ASP A 51 -19.02 -25.00 -4.15
C ASP A 51 -18.18 -23.78 -4.52
N ALA A 52 -17.85 -22.93 -3.54
CA ALA A 52 -16.94 -21.80 -3.74
C ALA A 52 -15.53 -22.22 -4.16
N ALA A 53 -15.00 -23.35 -3.66
CA ALA A 53 -13.70 -23.87 -4.09
C ALA A 53 -13.70 -24.43 -5.53
N ARG A 54 -14.89 -24.72 -6.07
CA ARG A 54 -15.13 -25.14 -7.46
C ARG A 54 -15.46 -23.97 -8.39
N ASP A 55 -15.87 -22.84 -7.83
CA ASP A 55 -16.22 -21.64 -8.59
C ASP A 55 -15.02 -21.16 -9.46
N PRO A 56 -15.20 -21.03 -10.80
CA PRO A 56 -14.12 -20.65 -11.69
C PRO A 56 -13.50 -19.28 -11.35
N ALA A 57 -14.29 -18.29 -10.96
CA ALA A 57 -13.79 -16.96 -10.64
C ALA A 57 -12.96 -16.97 -9.34
N VAL A 58 -13.42 -17.70 -8.31
CA VAL A 58 -12.64 -17.89 -7.08
C VAL A 58 -11.31 -18.59 -7.37
N ARG A 59 -11.34 -19.64 -8.19
CA ARG A 59 -10.13 -20.37 -8.58
C ARG A 59 -9.16 -19.50 -9.38
N GLU A 60 -9.65 -18.71 -10.34
CA GLU A 60 -8.83 -17.77 -11.11
C GLU A 60 -8.18 -16.73 -10.18
N ALA A 61 -8.95 -16.12 -9.28
CA ALA A 61 -8.47 -15.11 -8.34
C ALA A 61 -7.38 -15.67 -7.39
N VAL A 62 -7.56 -16.89 -6.89
CA VAL A 62 -6.55 -17.56 -6.06
C VAL A 62 -5.34 -18.00 -6.89
N THR A 63 -5.51 -18.39 -8.15
CA THR A 63 -4.40 -18.73 -9.06
C THR A 63 -3.43 -17.58 -9.22
N TRP A 64 -3.95 -16.36 -9.48
CA TRP A 64 -3.16 -15.13 -9.55
C TRP A 64 -2.41 -14.81 -8.25
N GLN A 65 -3.05 -14.96 -7.09
CA GLN A 65 -2.46 -14.57 -5.82
C GLN A 65 -1.53 -15.62 -5.20
N ASN A 66 -1.89 -16.89 -5.34
CA ASN A 66 -1.25 -18.00 -4.65
C ASN A 66 -1.59 -19.35 -5.30
N LEU A 67 -0.93 -19.66 -6.42
CA LEU A 67 -1.02 -20.96 -7.08
C LEU A 67 -0.73 -22.15 -6.15
N HIS A 68 0.13 -21.97 -5.14
CA HIS A 68 0.37 -23.01 -4.15
C HIS A 68 -0.89 -23.29 -3.30
N ALA A 69 -1.57 -22.26 -2.82
CA ALA A 69 -2.81 -22.41 -2.04
C ALA A 69 -3.97 -22.98 -2.86
N LEU A 70 -4.02 -22.72 -4.17
CA LEU A 70 -4.97 -23.39 -5.07
C LEU A 70 -4.79 -24.92 -4.95
N ARG A 71 -3.56 -25.39 -5.16
CA ARG A 71 -3.21 -26.82 -5.16
C ARG A 71 -3.29 -27.48 -3.80
N THR A 72 -2.88 -26.78 -2.73
CA THR A 72 -2.74 -27.40 -1.40
C THR A 72 -3.96 -27.22 -0.49
N ALA A 73 -4.88 -26.31 -0.83
CA ALA A 73 -6.06 -26.05 0.00
C ALA A 73 -7.38 -26.07 -0.78
N LEU A 74 -7.49 -25.34 -1.90
CA LEU A 74 -8.74 -25.28 -2.67
C LEU A 74 -9.06 -26.62 -3.34
N ASP A 75 -8.09 -27.22 -4.04
CA ASP A 75 -8.29 -28.51 -4.72
C ASP A 75 -8.70 -29.63 -3.74
N PRO A 76 -8.05 -29.81 -2.57
CA PRO A 76 -8.51 -30.77 -1.56
C PRO A 76 -9.93 -30.51 -1.04
N VAL A 77 -10.37 -29.26 -0.95
CA VAL A 77 -11.75 -28.93 -0.55
C VAL A 77 -12.71 -29.25 -1.69
N ALA A 78 -12.40 -28.83 -2.91
CA ALA A 78 -13.20 -29.02 -4.11
C ALA A 78 -13.42 -30.50 -4.46
N HIS A 79 -12.39 -31.34 -4.30
CA HIS A 79 -12.45 -32.76 -4.67
C HIS A 79 -12.88 -33.69 -3.52
N ARG A 80 -13.14 -33.16 -2.33
CA ARG A 80 -13.55 -34.00 -1.20
C ARG A 80 -14.90 -34.67 -1.48
N ASP A 81 -14.95 -35.98 -1.27
CA ASP A 81 -16.18 -36.76 -1.27
C ASP A 81 -17.12 -36.29 -0.14
N PRO A 82 -18.35 -35.81 -0.46
CA PRO A 82 -19.35 -35.46 0.55
C PRO A 82 -19.71 -36.61 1.49
N ALA A 83 -19.57 -37.87 1.05
CA ALA A 83 -19.89 -39.06 1.84
C ALA A 83 -18.80 -39.41 2.88
N ALA A 84 -17.60 -38.82 2.79
CA ALA A 84 -16.47 -39.12 3.68
C ALA A 84 -16.61 -38.57 5.12
N GLY A 85 -17.81 -38.17 5.54
CA GLY A 85 -18.11 -37.67 6.88
C GLY A 85 -17.39 -36.36 7.26
N PRO A 86 -17.41 -35.98 8.55
CA PRO A 86 -16.81 -34.75 9.05
C PRO A 86 -15.29 -34.71 8.78
N GLY A 87 -14.80 -33.57 8.30
CA GLY A 87 -13.36 -33.40 8.05
C GLY A 87 -12.52 -33.30 9.31
N GLY A 88 -11.35 -33.94 9.29
CA GLY A 88 -10.32 -33.77 10.31
C GLY A 88 -9.78 -32.34 10.38
N SER A 89 -8.85 -32.10 11.31
CA SER A 89 -8.28 -30.77 11.58
C SER A 89 -7.73 -30.08 10.33
N GLN A 90 -6.99 -30.82 9.50
CA GLN A 90 -6.40 -30.28 8.27
C GLN A 90 -7.47 -29.79 7.27
N HIS A 91 -8.56 -30.55 7.10
CA HIS A 91 -9.64 -30.12 6.21
C HIS A 91 -10.31 -28.83 6.69
N ARG A 92 -10.57 -28.73 8.00
CA ARG A 92 -11.13 -27.49 8.59
C ARG A 92 -10.18 -26.29 8.42
N GLN A 93 -8.86 -26.52 8.38
CA GLN A 93 -7.90 -25.46 8.06
C GLN A 93 -8.00 -25.03 6.59
N HIS A 94 -8.17 -25.98 5.65
CA HIS A 94 -8.38 -25.66 4.23
C HIS A 94 -9.69 -24.89 4.02
N GLU A 95 -10.80 -25.34 4.62
CA GLU A 95 -12.07 -24.62 4.58
C GLU A 95 -11.96 -23.19 5.14
N ALA A 96 -11.23 -23.02 6.25
CA ALA A 96 -10.99 -21.70 6.81
C ALA A 96 -10.15 -20.79 5.88
N LEU A 97 -9.25 -21.37 5.08
CA LEU A 97 -8.49 -20.64 4.07
C LEU A 97 -9.37 -20.26 2.87
N VAL A 98 -10.25 -21.14 2.39
CA VAL A 98 -11.25 -20.80 1.36
C VAL A 98 -12.13 -19.65 1.84
N ALA A 99 -12.64 -19.73 3.08
CA ALA A 99 -13.46 -18.68 3.68
C ALA A 99 -12.71 -17.34 3.76
N SER A 100 -11.40 -17.32 4.08
CA SER A 100 -10.64 -16.08 4.17
C SER A 100 -10.41 -15.42 2.79
N TYR A 101 -10.27 -16.20 1.72
CA TYR A 101 -10.24 -15.68 0.35
C TYR A 101 -11.59 -15.06 -0.05
N LEU A 102 -12.71 -15.73 0.24
CA LEU A 102 -14.04 -15.19 -0.03
C LEU A 102 -14.28 -13.87 0.72
N GLN A 103 -13.89 -13.80 1.99
CA GLN A 103 -13.99 -12.55 2.76
C GLN A 103 -13.14 -11.43 2.14
N ARG A 104 -11.97 -11.74 1.60
CA ARG A 104 -11.12 -10.77 0.92
C ARG A 104 -11.78 -10.26 -0.36
N TYR A 105 -12.33 -11.14 -1.19
CA TYR A 105 -12.91 -10.76 -2.49
C TYR A 105 -14.26 -10.07 -2.38
N CYS A 106 -15.06 -10.40 -1.37
CA CYS A 106 -16.43 -9.89 -1.26
C CYS A 106 -16.59 -8.69 -0.32
N ALA A 107 -15.62 -8.41 0.56
CA ALA A 107 -15.77 -7.39 1.60
C ALA A 107 -14.64 -6.34 1.64
N LYS A 108 -13.61 -6.43 0.80
CA LYS A 108 -12.50 -5.47 0.77
C LYS A 108 -12.38 -4.83 -0.60
N ASN A 109 -12.21 -3.52 -0.62
CA ASN A 109 -11.93 -2.74 -1.83
C ASN A 109 -10.43 -2.76 -2.16
N ASP A 110 -9.81 -3.95 -2.12
CA ASP A 110 -8.40 -4.08 -2.50
C ASP A 110 -8.28 -4.01 -4.03
N THR A 111 -7.49 -3.08 -4.56
CA THR A 111 -7.24 -2.99 -6.02
C THR A 111 -6.32 -4.12 -6.48
N VAL A 112 -6.89 -5.23 -6.97
CA VAL A 112 -6.14 -6.43 -7.37
C VAL A 112 -6.85 -7.15 -8.52
N GLY A 113 -6.27 -7.09 -9.71
CA GLY A 113 -6.78 -7.82 -10.89
C GLY A 113 -8.27 -7.60 -11.15
N PHE A 114 -8.94 -8.62 -11.66
CA PHE A 114 -10.35 -8.52 -12.03
C PHE A 114 -11.34 -8.54 -10.85
N PHE A 115 -10.94 -9.00 -9.67
CA PHE A 115 -11.78 -9.05 -8.46
C PHE A 115 -11.61 -7.81 -7.57
N GLY A 116 -10.84 -6.84 -8.04
CA GLY A 116 -10.78 -5.48 -7.51
C GLY A 116 -10.35 -4.51 -8.61
N PRO A 117 -11.13 -4.39 -9.70
CA PRO A 117 -10.76 -3.59 -10.87
C PRO A 117 -10.84 -2.09 -10.56
N VAL A 118 -10.03 -1.30 -11.26
CA VAL A 118 -10.06 0.16 -11.17
C VAL A 118 -11.24 0.70 -11.99
N GLY A 119 -12.10 1.51 -11.38
CA GLY A 119 -13.11 2.30 -12.07
C GLY A 119 -12.79 3.79 -11.99
N TRP A 120 -13.00 4.53 -13.08
CA TRP A 120 -12.84 5.99 -13.10
C TRP A 120 -14.20 6.66 -13.15
N ALA A 121 -14.44 7.57 -12.21
CA ALA A 121 -15.65 8.38 -12.14
C ALA A 121 -15.36 9.80 -12.63
N ARG A 122 -16.38 10.47 -13.16
CA ARG A 122 -16.31 11.89 -13.54
C ARG A 122 -17.16 12.75 -12.63
N ILE A 123 -16.66 13.95 -12.33
CA ILE A 123 -17.44 15.02 -11.72
C ILE A 123 -17.97 15.87 -12.87
N GLN A 124 -19.29 16.09 -12.92
CA GLN A 124 -19.93 16.85 -14.00
C GLN A 124 -21.04 17.74 -13.42
N PRO A 125 -21.26 18.96 -13.95
CA PRO A 125 -22.28 19.86 -13.43
C PRO A 125 -23.70 19.26 -13.45
N GLU A 126 -24.03 18.54 -14.53
CA GLU A 126 -25.31 17.85 -14.70
C GLU A 126 -25.07 16.37 -15.04
N SER A 127 -25.61 15.48 -14.21
CA SER A 127 -25.53 14.02 -14.43
C SER A 127 -26.90 13.33 -14.49
N GLY A 128 -28.01 14.08 -14.68
CA GLY A 128 -29.37 13.53 -14.66
C GLY A 128 -29.86 13.08 -13.28
N GLY A 129 -29.15 13.47 -12.22
CA GLY A 129 -29.39 13.13 -10.82
C GLY A 129 -28.10 13.29 -10.00
N PRO A 130 -28.14 13.15 -8.66
CA PRO A 130 -26.95 13.28 -7.81
C PRO A 130 -25.80 12.34 -8.20
N LEU A 131 -26.15 11.12 -8.62
CA LEU A 131 -25.25 10.06 -9.08
C LEU A 131 -25.86 9.39 -10.31
N ALA A 132 -25.05 9.19 -11.36
CA ALA A 132 -25.40 8.34 -12.49
C ALA A 132 -24.43 7.15 -12.58
N VAL A 133 -25.00 5.95 -12.75
CA VAL A 133 -24.25 4.71 -12.92
C VAL A 133 -24.72 4.06 -14.21
N ARG A 134 -23.79 3.80 -15.13
CA ARG A 134 -24.08 3.09 -16.38
C ARG A 134 -23.23 1.82 -16.42
N PRO A 135 -23.83 0.66 -16.13
CA PRO A 135 -23.12 -0.61 -16.25
C PRO A 135 -22.68 -0.84 -17.69
N GLY A 136 -21.37 -0.99 -17.89
CA GLY A 136 -20.79 -1.41 -19.17
C GLY A 136 -20.43 -2.89 -19.14
N ARG A 137 -19.36 -3.26 -19.85
CA ARG A 137 -18.72 -4.57 -19.66
C ARG A 137 -18.20 -4.67 -18.22
N GLU A 138 -18.29 -5.84 -17.60
CA GLU A 138 -17.77 -6.06 -16.24
C GLU A 138 -16.31 -5.59 -16.11
N LEU A 139 -15.49 -6.00 -17.08
CA LEU A 139 -14.11 -5.56 -17.27
C LEU A 139 -13.95 -5.01 -18.67
N GLU A 140 -13.49 -3.77 -18.76
CA GLU A 140 -13.17 -3.10 -20.01
C GLU A 140 -11.76 -3.45 -20.50
N ARG A 141 -10.82 -3.61 -19.55
CA ARG A 141 -9.43 -3.94 -19.86
C ARG A 141 -8.85 -4.87 -18.80
N ARG A 142 -8.03 -5.81 -19.26
CA ARG A 142 -7.17 -6.66 -18.42
C ARG A 142 -5.74 -6.51 -18.95
N THR A 143 -4.76 -6.27 -18.09
CA THR A 143 -3.37 -6.13 -18.52
C THR A 143 -2.45 -6.88 -17.58
N VAL A 144 -1.61 -7.74 -18.17
CA VAL A 144 -0.60 -8.50 -17.46
C VAL A 144 0.74 -7.79 -17.60
N TYR A 145 1.32 -7.43 -16.46
CA TYR A 145 2.60 -6.74 -16.36
C TYR A 145 3.64 -7.68 -15.78
N PHE A 146 4.92 -7.49 -16.15
CA PHE A 146 6.02 -8.07 -15.40
C PHE A 146 6.20 -7.31 -14.08
N GLU A 147 6.56 -8.05 -13.03
CA GLU A 147 7.22 -7.44 -11.88
C GLU A 147 8.64 -7.01 -12.30
N SER A 148 9.04 -5.77 -12.01
CA SER A 148 10.31 -5.21 -12.50
C SER A 148 11.53 -6.06 -12.17
N TRP A 149 11.54 -6.73 -11.01
CA TRP A 149 12.66 -7.57 -10.60
C TRP A 149 12.88 -8.77 -11.52
N ALA A 150 11.82 -9.31 -12.14
CA ALA A 150 11.95 -10.41 -13.08
C ALA A 150 12.72 -9.95 -14.32
N VAL A 151 12.44 -8.74 -14.80
CA VAL A 151 13.15 -8.17 -15.95
C VAL A 151 14.57 -7.74 -15.58
N VAL A 152 14.81 -7.26 -14.36
CA VAL A 152 16.19 -7.00 -13.85
C VAL A 152 17.03 -8.27 -13.87
N GLU A 153 16.52 -9.38 -13.32
CA GLU A 153 17.26 -10.66 -13.29
C GLU A 153 17.48 -11.22 -14.71
N LEU A 154 16.51 -11.03 -15.62
CA LEU A 154 16.68 -11.37 -17.02
C LEU A 154 17.76 -10.49 -17.69
N ALA A 155 17.75 -9.19 -17.46
CA ALA A 155 18.72 -8.26 -18.04
C ALA A 155 20.16 -8.54 -17.54
N GLU A 156 20.32 -8.90 -16.27
CA GLU A 156 21.61 -9.38 -15.73
C GLU A 156 22.02 -10.73 -16.35
N ALA A 157 21.09 -11.65 -16.57
CA ALA A 157 21.37 -12.92 -17.25
C ALA A 157 21.81 -12.69 -18.71
N ILE A 158 21.11 -11.83 -19.46
CA ILE A 158 21.49 -11.43 -20.83
C ILE A 158 22.88 -10.81 -20.83
N THR A 159 23.16 -9.87 -19.93
CA THR A 159 24.48 -9.23 -19.77
C THR A 159 25.59 -10.25 -19.52
N ARG A 160 25.30 -11.31 -18.75
CA ARG A 160 26.26 -12.38 -18.44
C ARG A 160 26.50 -13.33 -19.61
N HIS A 161 25.45 -13.71 -20.31
CA HIS A 161 25.50 -14.71 -21.39
C HIS A 161 25.95 -14.13 -22.73
N GLU A 162 25.77 -12.81 -22.94
CA GLU A 162 26.20 -12.09 -24.14
C GLU A 162 27.29 -11.06 -23.81
N PRO A 163 28.55 -11.49 -23.55
CA PRO A 163 29.65 -10.56 -23.21
C PRO A 163 29.97 -9.57 -24.34
N GLY A 164 29.55 -9.88 -25.58
CA GLY A 164 29.61 -8.97 -26.70
C GLY A 164 28.86 -7.66 -26.47
N LEU A 165 27.89 -7.61 -25.54
CA LEU A 165 27.14 -6.38 -25.24
C LEU A 165 27.98 -5.27 -24.57
N ARG A 166 29.10 -5.64 -23.92
CA ARG A 166 29.90 -4.74 -23.07
C ARG A 166 30.18 -3.35 -23.66
N PRO A 167 30.59 -3.20 -24.95
CA PRO A 167 30.88 -1.89 -25.52
C PRO A 167 29.66 -0.96 -25.56
N TRP A 168 28.44 -1.51 -25.63
CA TRP A 168 27.20 -0.73 -25.75
C TRP A 168 26.45 -0.54 -24.43
N LEU A 169 26.92 -1.17 -23.34
CA LEU A 169 26.38 -0.93 -22.01
C LEU A 169 26.85 0.44 -21.49
N VAL A 170 25.98 1.12 -20.76
CA VAL A 170 26.20 2.48 -20.26
C VAL A 170 26.66 2.43 -18.80
N PRO A 171 27.94 2.70 -18.49
CA PRO A 171 28.43 2.71 -17.12
C PRO A 171 27.98 3.96 -16.37
N ARG A 172 27.59 3.80 -15.10
CA ARG A 172 27.12 4.88 -14.24
C ARG A 172 27.68 4.74 -12.83
N ARG A 173 28.13 5.84 -12.21
CA ARG A 173 28.48 5.83 -10.78
C ARG A 173 27.30 5.40 -9.91
N LEU A 174 27.59 4.63 -8.86
CA LEU A 174 26.57 4.37 -7.84
C LEU A 174 26.16 5.68 -7.15
N PRO A 175 24.90 5.81 -6.67
CA PRO A 175 24.36 7.11 -6.26
C PRO A 175 24.95 7.73 -4.99
N PHE A 176 25.92 7.07 -4.36
CA PHE A 176 26.67 7.55 -3.20
C PHE A 176 28.17 7.69 -3.50
N VAL A 177 28.58 7.51 -4.75
CA VAL A 177 29.96 7.61 -5.20
C VAL A 177 30.17 8.93 -5.93
N ALA A 178 30.98 9.81 -5.34
CA ALA A 178 31.41 11.04 -6.00
C ALA A 178 32.92 11.06 -6.21
N VAL A 179 33.36 11.83 -7.21
CA VAL A 179 34.76 12.15 -7.45
C VAL A 179 34.94 13.64 -7.25
N ASP A 180 35.84 14.01 -6.37
CA ASP A 180 36.12 15.40 -6.01
C ASP A 180 37.62 15.67 -6.13
N ARG A 181 38.00 16.93 -6.29
CA ARG A 181 39.40 17.36 -6.33
C ARG A 181 39.73 18.07 -5.03
N ARG A 182 40.74 17.58 -4.31
CA ARG A 182 41.17 18.10 -3.01
C ARG A 182 42.67 18.41 -2.99
N ASP A 183 43.13 19.00 -1.90
CA ASP A 183 44.54 19.26 -1.64
C ASP A 183 45.29 17.91 -1.55
N GLY A 184 45.88 17.48 -2.66
CA GLY A 184 46.51 16.15 -2.81
C GLY A 184 46.12 15.39 -4.08
N GLY A 185 45.12 15.88 -4.85
CA GLY A 185 44.73 15.29 -6.14
C GLY A 185 43.25 14.92 -6.20
N ASP A 186 42.92 13.95 -7.05
CA ASP A 186 41.56 13.44 -7.17
C ASP A 186 41.26 12.43 -6.05
N ALA A 187 40.08 12.52 -5.45
CA ALA A 187 39.66 11.65 -4.35
C ALA A 187 38.25 11.08 -4.59
N LEU A 188 38.06 9.85 -4.14
CA LEU A 188 36.78 9.18 -4.06
C LEU A 188 36.09 9.59 -2.77
N LEU A 189 34.85 10.06 -2.88
CA LEU A 189 34.00 10.32 -1.72
C LEU A 189 33.00 9.18 -1.59
N LEU A 190 33.03 8.52 -0.43
CA LEU A 190 32.04 7.53 -0.01
C LEU A 190 31.43 8.00 1.32
N PRO A 191 30.14 7.71 1.57
CA PRO A 191 29.45 8.29 2.72
C PRO A 191 30.10 7.92 4.05
N LEU A 192 30.26 8.91 4.93
CA LEU A 192 30.79 8.77 6.30
C LEU A 192 32.19 8.16 6.40
N THR A 193 32.96 8.18 5.31
CA THR A 193 34.36 7.74 5.28
C THR A 193 35.29 8.89 4.91
N PRO A 194 36.57 8.87 5.38
CA PRO A 194 37.57 9.80 4.87
C PRO A 194 37.73 9.68 3.34
N PRO A 195 38.00 10.79 2.63
CA PRO A 195 38.28 10.75 1.19
C PRO A 195 39.40 9.75 0.86
N VAL A 196 39.19 8.91 -0.15
CA VAL A 196 40.18 7.91 -0.58
C VAL A 196 40.93 8.45 -1.80
N PRO A 197 42.28 8.55 -1.76
CA PRO A 197 43.06 8.98 -2.92
C PRO A 197 42.77 8.11 -4.15
N LEU A 198 42.57 8.74 -5.31
CA LEU A 198 42.34 8.05 -6.57
C LEU A 198 43.51 8.23 -7.53
N ALA A 199 43.87 7.13 -8.19
CA ALA A 199 44.73 7.19 -9.37
C ALA A 199 44.06 8.04 -10.47
N ARG A 200 44.87 8.79 -11.22
CA ARG A 200 44.41 9.79 -12.18
C ARG A 200 43.57 9.19 -13.31
N ASP A 201 43.96 8.02 -13.80
CA ASP A 201 43.24 7.22 -14.80
C ASP A 201 41.86 6.80 -14.30
N THR A 202 41.78 6.27 -13.09
CA THR A 202 40.54 5.86 -12.41
C THR A 202 39.61 7.04 -12.19
N ALA A 203 40.14 8.18 -11.73
CA ALA A 203 39.34 9.39 -11.53
C ALA A 203 38.79 9.95 -12.84
N ARG A 204 39.56 9.87 -13.94
CA ARG A 204 39.11 10.26 -15.28
C ARG A 204 37.99 9.35 -15.80
N LEU A 205 38.14 8.03 -15.64
CA LEU A 205 37.11 7.06 -16.03
C LEU A 205 35.82 7.24 -15.20
N LEU A 206 35.92 7.33 -13.87
CA LEU A 206 34.76 7.51 -13.00
C LEU A 206 33.96 8.78 -13.32
N ARG A 207 34.64 9.87 -13.73
CA ARG A 207 33.97 11.10 -14.17
C ARG A 207 33.15 10.90 -15.45
N ARG A 208 33.60 10.02 -16.35
CA ARG A 208 32.91 9.64 -17.59
C ARG A 208 31.83 8.56 -17.42
N CYS A 209 31.77 7.89 -16.27
CA CYS A 209 30.67 6.98 -15.90
C CYS A 209 29.42 7.78 -15.51
N ASP A 210 28.86 8.53 -16.46
CA ASP A 210 27.80 9.51 -16.28
C ASP A 210 26.38 8.93 -16.44
N GLY A 211 26.26 7.66 -16.85
CA GLY A 211 24.97 7.06 -17.13
C GLY A 211 24.34 7.51 -18.45
N VAL A 212 25.09 8.17 -19.33
CA VAL A 212 24.64 8.65 -20.66
C VAL A 212 25.40 7.93 -21.77
N HIS A 213 26.74 7.94 -21.71
CA HIS A 213 27.57 7.48 -22.82
C HIS A 213 27.85 5.96 -22.75
N PRO A 214 27.75 5.22 -23.87
CA PRO A 214 28.17 3.81 -23.93
C PRO A 214 29.65 3.63 -23.61
N ALA A 215 30.00 2.45 -23.10
CA ALA A 215 31.39 2.13 -22.74
C ALA A 215 32.38 2.30 -23.90
N ALA A 216 31.96 2.01 -25.14
CA ALA A 216 32.78 2.21 -26.34
C ALA A 216 33.15 3.67 -26.58
N GLU A 217 32.19 4.59 -26.44
CA GLU A 217 32.45 6.02 -26.61
C GLU A 217 33.36 6.56 -25.51
N ILE A 218 33.15 6.09 -24.26
CA ILE A 218 34.02 6.42 -23.14
C ILE A 218 35.44 5.90 -23.37
N ALA A 219 35.58 4.65 -23.82
CA ALA A 219 36.87 4.03 -24.08
C ALA A 219 37.62 4.73 -25.22
N ALA A 220 36.97 4.96 -26.35
CA ALA A 220 37.53 5.70 -27.48
C ALA A 220 37.99 7.11 -27.08
N GLY A 221 37.17 7.84 -26.31
CA GLY A 221 37.50 9.17 -25.83
C GLY A 221 38.68 9.20 -24.83
N LEU A 222 38.82 8.17 -24.00
CA LEU A 222 39.94 8.07 -23.06
C LEU A 222 41.25 7.65 -23.74
N VAL A 223 41.20 6.71 -24.68
CA VAL A 223 42.38 6.28 -25.46
C VAL A 223 42.90 7.40 -26.38
N ALA A 224 41.98 8.22 -26.92
CA ALA A 224 42.35 9.36 -27.76
C ALA A 224 43.06 10.50 -27.01
N ASP A 225 42.99 10.55 -25.67
CA ASP A 225 43.73 11.52 -24.84
C ASP A 225 44.96 10.84 -24.21
N PRO A 226 46.19 11.08 -24.71
CA PRO A 226 47.41 10.49 -24.16
C PRO A 226 47.64 10.81 -22.68
N ALA A 227 47.03 11.89 -22.15
CA ALA A 227 47.17 12.27 -20.75
C ALA A 227 46.36 11.38 -19.78
N THR A 228 45.54 10.45 -20.29
CA THR A 228 44.73 9.52 -19.48
C THR A 228 45.52 8.30 -19.05
N GLY A 229 46.55 7.91 -19.78
CA GLY A 229 47.33 6.69 -19.55
C GLY A 229 46.72 5.42 -20.17
N PHE A 230 45.55 5.49 -20.80
CA PHE A 230 44.98 4.35 -21.53
C PHE A 230 45.53 4.27 -22.94
N THR A 231 46.01 3.08 -23.33
CA THR A 231 46.53 2.80 -24.69
C THR A 231 45.59 1.93 -25.51
N THR A 232 44.67 1.19 -24.88
CA THR A 232 43.68 0.35 -25.57
C THR A 232 42.31 0.41 -24.90
N GLU A 233 41.25 0.11 -25.64
CA GLU A 233 39.89 0.06 -25.10
C GLU A 233 39.74 -1.07 -24.06
N GLU A 234 40.42 -2.20 -24.26
CA GLU A 234 40.41 -3.34 -23.34
C GLU A 234 40.90 -2.96 -21.93
N GLN A 235 41.87 -2.04 -21.81
CA GLN A 235 42.30 -1.54 -20.50
C GLN A 235 41.17 -0.76 -19.80
N VAL A 236 40.41 0.03 -20.55
CA VAL A 236 39.24 0.75 -20.04
C VAL A 236 38.16 -0.23 -19.61
N TYR A 237 37.83 -1.22 -20.44
CA TYR A 237 36.83 -2.25 -20.11
C TYR A 237 37.23 -3.10 -18.91
N ALA A 238 38.51 -3.44 -18.76
CA ALA A 238 39.01 -4.16 -17.59
C ALA A 238 38.82 -3.33 -16.31
N LEU A 239 39.15 -2.04 -16.34
CA LEU A 239 38.96 -1.16 -15.19
C LEU A 239 37.47 -0.91 -14.89
N LEU A 240 36.60 -0.81 -15.89
CA LEU A 240 35.14 -0.79 -15.70
C LEU A 240 34.66 -2.07 -15.00
N GLY A 241 35.18 -3.23 -15.41
CA GLY A 241 34.91 -4.52 -14.75
C GLY A 241 35.32 -4.51 -13.28
N GLN A 242 36.54 -4.06 -12.97
CA GLN A 242 37.02 -3.93 -11.60
C GLN A 242 36.15 -2.97 -10.77
N LEU A 243 35.84 -1.78 -11.30
CA LEU A 243 34.99 -0.80 -10.61
C LEU A 243 33.57 -1.30 -10.37
N ARG A 244 33.03 -2.14 -11.28
CA ARG A 244 31.74 -2.82 -11.09
C ARG A 244 31.83 -3.82 -9.95
N ASP A 245 32.86 -4.67 -9.94
CA ASP A 245 33.07 -5.70 -8.91
C ASP A 245 33.30 -5.08 -7.53
N GLU A 246 34.00 -3.96 -7.46
CA GLU A 246 34.21 -3.15 -6.26
C GLU A 246 32.95 -2.38 -5.82
N LYS A 247 31.86 -2.42 -6.59
CA LYS A 247 30.62 -1.65 -6.36
C LYS A 247 30.90 -0.15 -6.30
N ARG A 248 31.53 0.38 -7.35
CA ARG A 248 31.69 1.83 -7.57
C ARG A 248 30.79 2.34 -8.69
N ILE A 249 30.52 1.47 -9.66
CA ILE A 249 29.65 1.75 -10.81
C ILE A 249 28.64 0.62 -11.01
N THR A 250 27.55 0.92 -11.70
CA THR A 250 26.79 -0.07 -12.48
C THR A 250 27.36 -0.11 -13.90
N TRP A 251 27.42 -1.30 -14.48
CA TRP A 251 27.77 -1.52 -15.89
C TRP A 251 27.06 -2.79 -16.36
N SER A 252 25.75 -2.64 -16.57
CA SER A 252 24.83 -3.70 -16.99
C SER A 252 23.68 -3.11 -17.79
N LEU A 253 22.83 -3.97 -18.34
CA LEU A 253 21.59 -3.58 -19.00
C LEU A 253 20.58 -3.08 -17.94
N GLU A 254 20.70 -1.81 -17.51
CA GLU A 254 19.86 -1.32 -16.41
C GLU A 254 18.37 -1.33 -16.79
N VAL A 255 17.52 -1.54 -15.79
CA VAL A 255 16.06 -1.57 -15.92
C VAL A 255 15.47 -0.49 -15.01
N PRO A 256 14.68 0.46 -15.52
CA PRO A 256 14.00 1.45 -14.68
C PRO A 256 12.92 0.77 -13.83
N LYS A 257 13.09 0.82 -12.51
CA LYS A 257 12.19 0.11 -11.56
C LYS A 257 10.80 0.68 -11.46
N GLU A 258 10.68 1.95 -11.79
CA GLU A 258 9.40 2.63 -11.86
C GLU A 258 8.62 2.26 -13.13
N ASP A 259 9.21 1.56 -14.10
CA ASP A 259 8.54 1.24 -15.34
C ASP A 259 7.53 0.09 -15.20
N LEU A 260 6.37 0.23 -15.85
CA LEU A 260 5.35 -0.82 -15.89
C LEU A 260 5.60 -1.80 -17.03
N HIS A 261 6.31 -1.35 -18.06
CA HIS A 261 6.74 -2.17 -19.19
C HIS A 261 8.28 -2.24 -19.24
N PRO A 262 8.93 -2.72 -18.16
CA PRO A 262 10.40 -2.77 -18.10
C PRO A 262 11.02 -3.57 -19.24
N GLU A 263 10.29 -4.53 -19.81
CA GLU A 263 10.70 -5.28 -20.99
C GLU A 263 10.84 -4.40 -22.23
N GLU A 264 10.02 -3.36 -22.39
CA GLU A 264 10.10 -2.43 -23.51
C GLU A 264 11.32 -1.52 -23.37
N ALA A 265 11.62 -1.06 -22.15
CA ALA A 265 12.84 -0.30 -21.86
C ALA A 265 14.11 -1.10 -22.16
N VAL A 266 14.13 -2.39 -21.80
CA VAL A 266 15.23 -3.30 -22.14
C VAL A 266 15.32 -3.52 -23.65
N ARG A 267 14.20 -3.76 -24.32
CA ARG A 267 14.15 -3.94 -25.78
C ARG A 267 14.70 -2.73 -26.52
N ALA A 268 14.31 -1.51 -26.13
CA ALA A 268 14.78 -0.28 -26.75
C ALA A 268 16.30 -0.13 -26.66
N ARG A 269 16.90 -0.51 -25.52
CA ARG A 269 18.36 -0.50 -25.32
C ARG A 269 19.06 -1.55 -26.19
N LEU A 270 18.51 -2.76 -26.27
CA LEU A 270 19.06 -3.83 -27.12
C LEU A 270 18.95 -3.49 -28.60
N ALA A 271 17.85 -2.86 -29.03
CA ALA A 271 17.64 -2.46 -30.42
C ALA A 271 18.66 -1.41 -30.91
N ALA A 272 19.23 -0.61 -30.00
CA ALA A 272 20.28 0.37 -30.31
C ALA A 272 21.66 -0.26 -30.53
N VAL A 273 21.84 -1.57 -30.28
CA VAL A 273 23.10 -2.27 -30.50
C VAL A 273 23.35 -2.44 -32.01
N PRO A 274 24.47 -1.91 -32.55
CA PRO A 274 24.78 -1.99 -33.98
C PRO A 274 25.14 -3.39 -34.46
N ASP A 275 25.76 -4.22 -33.62
CA ASP A 275 26.11 -5.61 -33.96
C ASP A 275 24.86 -6.47 -33.99
N GLU A 276 24.47 -6.90 -35.18
CA GLU A 276 23.23 -7.65 -35.41
C GLU A 276 23.24 -9.01 -34.72
N ALA A 277 24.38 -9.71 -34.70
CA ALA A 277 24.46 -11.03 -34.11
C ALA A 277 24.33 -10.98 -32.58
N VAL A 278 24.96 -9.99 -31.93
CA VAL A 278 24.81 -9.75 -30.49
C VAL A 278 23.38 -9.28 -30.16
N ARG A 279 22.85 -8.34 -30.93
CA ARG A 279 21.49 -7.81 -30.77
C ARG A 279 20.44 -8.92 -30.85
N ASP A 280 20.48 -9.72 -31.90
CA ASP A 280 19.43 -10.70 -32.18
C ASP A 280 19.41 -11.82 -31.14
N ARG A 281 20.57 -12.28 -30.66
CA ARG A 281 20.64 -13.25 -29.56
C ARG A 281 20.09 -12.68 -28.25
N ALA A 282 20.46 -11.44 -27.91
CA ALA A 282 19.97 -10.77 -26.71
C ALA A 282 18.45 -10.54 -26.77
N LEU A 283 17.92 -10.11 -27.91
CA LEU A 283 16.49 -9.92 -28.14
C LEU A 283 15.72 -11.24 -28.07
N ALA A 284 16.24 -12.32 -28.64
CA ALA A 284 15.60 -13.64 -28.60
C ALA A 284 15.36 -14.12 -27.16
N ALA A 285 16.27 -13.80 -26.23
CA ALA A 285 16.09 -14.14 -24.81
C ALA A 285 14.94 -13.36 -24.15
N LEU A 286 14.78 -12.07 -24.50
CA LEU A 286 13.69 -11.23 -24.03
C LEU A 286 12.34 -11.63 -24.66
N ASP A 287 12.34 -11.94 -25.96
CA ASP A 287 11.17 -12.35 -26.73
C ASP A 287 10.54 -13.63 -26.18
N ALA A 288 11.39 -14.62 -25.84
CA ALA A 288 10.90 -15.88 -25.30
C ALA A 288 10.15 -15.70 -23.96
N LEU A 289 10.66 -14.85 -23.06
CA LEU A 289 9.96 -14.59 -21.80
C LEU A 289 8.71 -13.74 -22.02
N THR A 290 8.77 -12.77 -22.94
CA THR A 290 7.63 -11.92 -23.31
C THR A 290 6.47 -12.76 -23.88
N ALA A 291 6.76 -13.72 -24.76
CA ALA A 291 5.76 -14.63 -25.31
C ALA A 291 5.07 -15.48 -24.22
N ARG A 292 5.79 -15.88 -23.17
CA ARG A 292 5.20 -16.59 -22.02
C ARG A 292 4.28 -15.71 -21.19
N ARG A 293 4.63 -14.42 -21.00
CA ARG A 293 3.72 -13.43 -20.38
C ARG A 293 2.46 -13.24 -21.22
N ASP A 294 2.59 -13.18 -22.53
CA ASP A 294 1.44 -13.03 -23.44
C ASP A 294 0.52 -14.27 -23.40
N ALA A 295 1.10 -15.47 -23.28
CA ALA A 295 0.34 -16.70 -23.07
C ALA A 295 -0.43 -16.69 -21.72
N VAL A 296 0.16 -16.13 -20.66
CA VAL A 296 -0.54 -15.90 -19.38
C VAL A 296 -1.72 -14.94 -19.57
N ALA A 297 -1.54 -13.84 -20.30
CA ALA A 297 -2.62 -12.90 -20.60
C ALA A 297 -3.75 -13.57 -21.42
N ALA A 298 -3.40 -14.39 -22.41
CA ALA A 298 -4.36 -15.14 -23.23
C ALA A 298 -5.10 -16.27 -22.50
N ALA A 299 -4.70 -16.58 -21.26
CA ALA A 299 -5.35 -17.57 -20.40
C ALA A 299 -6.42 -16.97 -19.46
N ALA A 300 -6.65 -15.66 -19.52
CA ALA A 300 -7.67 -14.96 -18.73
C ALA A 300 -9.05 -15.65 -18.82
N GLY A 301 -9.75 -15.76 -17.70
CA GLY A 301 -11.05 -16.44 -17.61
C GLY A 301 -10.97 -17.97 -17.49
N SER A 302 -9.78 -18.58 -17.53
CA SER A 302 -9.60 -20.02 -17.41
C SER A 302 -8.56 -20.36 -16.33
N PRO A 303 -8.99 -20.78 -15.12
CA PRO A 303 -8.08 -21.09 -14.01
C PRO A 303 -7.00 -22.12 -14.38
N ASP A 304 -7.38 -23.19 -15.10
CA ASP A 304 -6.46 -24.28 -15.42
C ASP A 304 -5.43 -23.85 -16.49
N ARG A 305 -5.87 -23.12 -17.53
CA ARG A 305 -4.94 -22.55 -18.53
C ARG A 305 -4.01 -21.53 -17.89
N LEU A 306 -4.52 -20.71 -16.97
CA LEU A 306 -3.73 -19.72 -16.25
C LEU A 306 -2.67 -20.40 -15.36
N ALA A 307 -3.05 -21.44 -14.62
CA ALA A 307 -2.13 -22.20 -13.78
C ALA A 307 -1.01 -22.87 -14.60
N ALA A 308 -1.34 -23.42 -15.78
CA ALA A 308 -0.37 -23.97 -16.71
C ALA A 308 0.58 -22.89 -17.24
N ALA A 309 0.04 -21.78 -17.77
CA ALA A 309 0.83 -20.69 -18.33
C ALA A 309 1.78 -20.04 -17.30
N LEU A 310 1.34 -19.85 -16.04
CA LEU A 310 2.20 -19.36 -14.96
C LEU A 310 3.32 -20.34 -14.61
N THR A 311 3.05 -21.64 -14.67
CA THR A 311 4.06 -22.69 -14.42
C THR A 311 5.10 -22.70 -15.54
N GLU A 312 4.68 -22.59 -16.80
CA GLU A 312 5.58 -22.50 -17.95
C GLU A 312 6.44 -21.23 -17.93
N LEU A 313 5.85 -20.08 -17.62
CA LEU A 313 6.57 -18.81 -17.44
C LEU A 313 7.64 -18.94 -16.35
N ALA A 314 7.31 -19.55 -15.21
CA ALA A 314 8.26 -19.81 -14.13
C ALA A 314 9.42 -20.72 -14.57
N GLY A 315 9.12 -21.75 -15.38
CA GLY A 315 10.12 -22.64 -15.97
C GLY A 315 11.08 -21.92 -16.92
N GLU A 316 10.54 -21.15 -17.86
CA GLU A 316 11.31 -20.35 -18.82
C GLU A 316 12.23 -19.34 -18.11
N PHE A 317 11.70 -18.61 -17.12
CA PHE A 317 12.46 -17.67 -16.32
C PHE A 317 13.63 -18.35 -15.60
N THR A 318 13.36 -19.50 -14.96
CA THR A 318 14.39 -20.24 -14.20
C THR A 318 15.47 -20.76 -15.14
N ALA A 319 15.09 -21.29 -16.30
CA ALA A 319 16.03 -21.81 -17.30
C ALA A 319 16.98 -20.73 -17.84
N ARG A 320 16.50 -19.49 -18.00
CA ARG A 320 17.30 -18.38 -18.54
C ARG A 320 18.15 -17.66 -17.51
N THR A 321 17.63 -17.51 -16.29
CA THR A 321 18.29 -16.68 -15.26
C THR A 321 19.07 -17.50 -14.23
N GLY A 322 18.71 -18.78 -14.06
CA GLY A 322 19.18 -19.60 -12.94
C GLY A 322 18.61 -19.17 -11.58
N ARG A 323 17.60 -18.29 -11.56
CA ARG A 323 16.99 -17.74 -10.34
C ARG A 323 15.61 -18.36 -10.09
N ALA A 324 15.18 -18.37 -8.84
CA ALA A 324 13.83 -18.81 -8.49
C ALA A 324 12.77 -17.83 -9.01
N ALA A 325 11.66 -18.36 -9.54
CA ALA A 325 10.54 -17.58 -10.08
C ALA A 325 9.66 -16.90 -8.99
N THR A 326 10.05 -17.00 -7.72
CA THR A 326 9.36 -16.33 -6.61
C THR A 326 10.35 -15.77 -5.61
N ARG A 327 9.98 -14.67 -4.93
CA ARG A 327 10.78 -14.05 -3.87
C ARG A 327 9.91 -13.57 -2.70
N ARG A 328 10.55 -13.26 -1.56
CA ARG A 328 9.94 -12.58 -0.40
C ARG A 328 8.65 -13.26 0.09
N ALA A 329 8.74 -14.56 0.39
CA ALA A 329 7.62 -15.33 0.91
C ALA A 329 7.01 -14.65 2.16
N GLY A 330 5.68 -14.51 2.20
CA GLY A 330 4.96 -13.84 3.30
C GLY A 330 4.97 -12.29 3.26
N GLY A 331 5.67 -11.67 2.32
CA GLY A 331 5.64 -10.22 2.09
C GLY A 331 4.30 -9.74 1.51
N VAL A 332 3.81 -8.59 1.99
CA VAL A 332 2.61 -7.91 1.46
C VAL A 332 3.08 -6.81 0.52
N TYR A 333 2.46 -6.67 -0.65
CA TYR A 333 2.92 -5.75 -1.72
C TYR A 333 4.39 -5.92 -2.06
N ALA A 334 4.86 -7.17 -2.14
CA ALA A 334 6.28 -7.49 -2.29
C ALA A 334 6.68 -7.91 -3.72
N GLY A 335 5.74 -7.87 -4.68
CA GLY A 335 5.95 -8.37 -6.04
C GLY A 335 6.55 -9.78 -6.05
N ARG A 336 5.81 -10.74 -5.47
CA ARG A 336 6.35 -12.08 -5.14
C ARG A 336 6.53 -12.99 -6.35
N THR A 337 5.73 -12.80 -7.39
CA THR A 337 5.68 -13.61 -8.62
C THR A 337 6.35 -12.85 -9.77
N LEU A 338 6.45 -13.47 -10.95
CA LEU A 338 7.07 -12.83 -12.13
C LEU A 338 6.17 -11.81 -12.80
N VAL A 339 4.85 -12.00 -12.72
CA VAL A 339 3.83 -11.17 -13.36
C VAL A 339 2.66 -10.93 -12.40
N TYR A 340 1.91 -9.87 -12.68
CA TYR A 340 0.64 -9.54 -12.03
C TYR A 340 -0.36 -9.00 -13.05
N GLU A 341 -1.64 -9.03 -12.70
CA GLU A 341 -2.72 -8.47 -13.50
C GLU A 341 -3.31 -7.24 -12.80
N ASP A 342 -3.56 -6.18 -13.59
CA ASP A 342 -4.45 -5.09 -13.23
C ASP A 342 -5.56 -4.95 -14.27
N CYS A 343 -6.76 -4.63 -13.79
CA CYS A 343 -7.96 -4.56 -14.62
C CYS A 343 -8.67 -3.22 -14.45
N ARG A 344 -9.38 -2.81 -15.50
CA ARG A 344 -10.26 -1.65 -15.53
C ARG A 344 -11.70 -2.11 -15.64
N SER A 345 -12.58 -1.60 -14.77
CA SER A 345 -14.02 -1.80 -14.88
C SER A 345 -14.58 -1.04 -16.08
N GLY A 346 -15.59 -1.59 -16.74
CA GLY A 346 -16.34 -0.88 -17.78
C GLY A 346 -17.54 -0.09 -17.26
N THR A 347 -17.78 -0.07 -15.95
CA THR A 347 -18.87 0.72 -15.36
C THR A 347 -18.51 2.19 -15.35
N GLU A 348 -19.34 3.01 -15.99
CA GLU A 348 -19.21 4.47 -15.95
C GLU A 348 -19.97 5.03 -14.75
N VAL A 349 -19.33 5.94 -14.01
CA VAL A 349 -19.91 6.63 -12.86
C VAL A 349 -19.73 8.13 -13.03
N ALA A 350 -20.81 8.89 -12.84
CA ALA A 350 -20.77 10.34 -12.80
C ALA A 350 -21.39 10.88 -11.50
N LEU A 351 -20.71 11.83 -10.88
CA LEU A 351 -21.12 12.54 -9.67
C LEU A 351 -21.47 13.99 -10.05
N SER A 352 -22.61 14.48 -9.57
CA SER A 352 -22.96 15.89 -9.74
C SER A 352 -22.24 16.79 -8.74
N ASP A 353 -22.02 18.06 -9.12
CA ASP A 353 -21.55 19.09 -8.20
C ASP A 353 -22.48 19.22 -6.98
N ALA A 354 -23.80 19.18 -7.20
CA ALA A 354 -24.80 19.23 -6.13
C ALA A 354 -24.65 18.09 -5.10
N MET A 355 -24.23 16.89 -5.52
CA MET A 355 -23.95 15.79 -4.59
C MET A 355 -22.66 16.05 -3.80
N LEU A 356 -21.61 16.58 -4.45
CA LEU A 356 -20.35 16.91 -3.80
C LEU A 356 -20.46 18.08 -2.81
N GLU A 357 -21.35 19.04 -3.05
CA GLU A 357 -21.67 20.11 -2.09
C GLU A 357 -22.20 19.57 -0.75
N THR A 358 -22.70 18.34 -0.72
CA THR A 358 -23.10 17.68 0.54
C THR A 358 -21.94 16.98 1.28
N LEU A 359 -20.78 16.85 0.64
CA LEU A 359 -19.55 16.28 1.18
C LEU A 359 -18.58 17.37 1.62
N TRP A 360 -18.39 18.39 0.78
CA TRP A 360 -17.28 19.34 0.89
C TRP A 360 -17.26 20.17 2.19
N PRO A 361 -18.39 20.63 2.76
CA PRO A 361 -18.37 21.39 4.01
C PRO A 361 -17.71 20.64 5.17
N ALA A 362 -18.08 19.38 5.38
CA ALA A 362 -17.53 18.55 6.45
C ALA A 362 -16.14 18.00 6.10
N LEU A 363 -15.92 17.59 4.84
CA LEU A 363 -14.61 17.13 4.36
C LEU A 363 -13.56 18.24 4.44
N GLY A 364 -13.94 19.49 4.16
CA GLY A 364 -13.08 20.67 4.25
C GLY A 364 -12.48 20.85 5.65
N LEU A 365 -13.25 20.63 6.72
CA LEU A 365 -12.73 20.66 8.10
C LEU A 365 -11.63 19.61 8.33
N LEU A 366 -11.81 18.42 7.74
CA LEU A 366 -10.83 17.33 7.80
C LEU A 366 -9.57 17.68 7.01
N LEU A 367 -9.73 18.28 5.83
CA LEU A 367 -8.63 18.74 4.99
C LEU A 367 -7.85 19.91 5.62
N ASP A 368 -8.52 20.82 6.33
CA ASP A 368 -7.84 21.86 7.14
C ASP A 368 -6.97 21.24 8.23
N SER A 369 -7.47 20.21 8.90
CA SER A 369 -6.69 19.48 9.90
C SER A 369 -5.51 18.70 9.28
N ALA A 370 -5.68 18.17 8.06
CA ALA A 370 -4.62 17.52 7.30
C ALA A 370 -3.52 18.52 6.90
N ARG A 371 -3.91 19.71 6.43
CA ARG A 371 -3.00 20.82 6.13
C ARG A 371 -2.18 21.22 7.35
N TRP A 372 -2.84 21.45 8.49
CA TRP A 372 -2.16 21.72 9.77
C TRP A 372 -1.21 20.57 10.16
N PHE A 373 -1.64 19.32 10.00
CA PHE A 373 -0.84 18.15 10.34
C PHE A 373 0.46 18.07 9.54
N THR A 374 0.42 18.32 8.23
CA THR A 374 1.64 18.36 7.38
C THR A 374 2.57 19.50 7.78
N CYS A 375 2.00 20.68 8.06
CA CYS A 375 2.71 21.88 8.49
C CYS A 375 3.45 21.70 9.83
N ALA A 376 2.74 21.18 10.84
CA ALA A 376 3.29 20.89 12.15
C ALA A 376 4.33 19.75 12.10
N GLY A 377 4.06 18.67 11.35
CA GLY A 377 4.99 17.57 11.14
C GLY A 377 6.31 18.03 10.49
N ALA A 378 6.22 18.83 9.43
CA ALA A 378 7.40 19.40 8.76
C ALA A 378 8.20 20.32 9.68
N ALA A 379 7.56 21.08 10.56
CA ALA A 379 8.27 21.93 11.52
C ALA A 379 9.12 21.12 12.51
N LEU A 380 8.58 20.04 13.08
CA LEU A 380 9.33 19.15 13.99
C LEU A 380 10.44 18.41 13.26
N PHE A 381 10.17 17.94 12.05
CA PHE A 381 11.16 17.28 11.20
C PHE A 381 12.33 18.22 10.87
N ARG A 382 12.06 19.46 10.44
CA ARG A 382 13.10 20.47 10.17
C ARG A 382 13.99 20.74 11.39
N ARG A 383 13.42 20.77 12.59
CA ARG A 383 14.19 20.93 13.83
C ARG A 383 15.12 19.73 14.07
N ALA A 384 14.60 18.51 13.96
CA ALA A 384 15.40 17.30 14.15
C ALA A 384 16.53 17.18 13.12
N CYS A 385 16.26 17.50 11.84
CA CYS A 385 17.29 17.51 10.80
C CYS A 385 18.36 18.58 11.05
N ARG A 386 17.99 19.75 11.58
CA ARG A 386 18.94 20.80 11.97
C ARG A 386 19.89 20.34 13.06
N GLU A 387 19.37 19.65 14.09
CA GLU A 387 20.20 19.07 15.15
C GLU A 387 21.20 18.04 14.56
N ARG A 388 20.74 17.13 13.69
CA ARG A 388 21.62 16.16 13.01
C ARG A 388 22.66 16.79 12.09
N TYR A 389 22.28 17.85 11.38
CA TYR A 389 23.20 18.60 10.53
C TYR A 389 24.28 19.28 11.38
N GLN A 390 23.92 19.90 12.51
CA GLN A 390 24.88 20.54 13.41
C GLN A 390 25.90 19.53 13.97
N GLU A 391 25.44 18.34 14.37
CA GLU A 391 26.32 17.25 14.79
C GLU A 391 27.30 16.84 13.68
N LEU A 392 26.82 16.68 12.45
CA LEU A 392 27.64 16.29 11.30
C LEU A 392 28.64 17.39 10.88
N ALA A 393 28.20 18.64 10.84
CA ALA A 393 29.04 19.80 10.55
C ALA A 393 30.15 19.97 11.61
N ALA A 394 29.81 19.81 12.90
CA ALA A 394 30.81 19.87 13.98
C ALA A 394 31.84 18.73 13.88
N ARG A 395 31.41 17.53 13.48
CA ARG A 395 32.30 16.37 13.31
C ARG A 395 33.24 16.50 12.12
N THR A 396 32.77 17.09 11.02
CA THR A 396 33.57 17.28 9.79
C THR A 396 34.43 18.54 9.83
N GLY A 397 34.03 19.55 10.62
CA GLY A 397 34.67 20.86 10.65
C GLY A 397 34.21 21.79 9.51
N ASP A 398 33.30 21.32 8.65
CA ASP A 398 32.82 22.03 7.48
C ASP A 398 31.35 22.47 7.64
N ALA A 399 31.06 23.72 7.30
CA ALA A 399 29.69 24.26 7.28
C ALA A 399 28.90 23.86 6.01
N GLU A 400 29.53 23.21 5.04
CA GLU A 400 28.88 22.62 3.89
C GLU A 400 29.29 21.15 3.81
N VAL A 401 28.35 20.25 4.06
CA VAL A 401 28.62 18.81 4.17
C VAL A 401 28.10 18.08 2.92
N PRO A 402 28.72 16.96 2.50
CA PRO A 402 28.16 16.11 1.45
C PRO A 402 26.75 15.64 1.82
N PHE A 403 25.79 15.77 0.90
CA PHE A 403 24.42 15.37 1.20
C PHE A 403 24.29 13.85 1.38
N ALA A 404 25.10 13.05 0.68
CA ALA A 404 25.17 11.61 0.89
C ALA A 404 25.59 11.21 2.32
N ASP A 405 26.46 12.00 2.97
CA ASP A 405 26.82 11.79 4.38
C ASP A 405 25.61 12.03 5.29
N PHE A 406 24.93 13.16 5.09
CA PHE A 406 23.72 13.48 5.85
C PHE A 406 22.62 12.46 5.62
N TRP A 407 22.42 12.00 4.38
CA TRP A 407 21.42 10.99 4.03
C TRP A 407 21.60 9.68 4.79
N LEU A 408 22.86 9.23 4.95
CA LEU A 408 23.17 8.04 5.73
C LEU A 408 23.16 8.32 7.24
N TRP A 409 23.66 9.48 7.67
CA TRP A 409 23.72 9.88 9.08
C TRP A 409 22.34 10.07 9.71
N ALA A 410 21.40 10.65 8.96
CA ALA A 410 20.03 10.93 9.39
C ALA A 410 19.04 9.89 8.87
N ASN A 411 19.50 8.69 8.50
CA ASN A 411 18.66 7.65 7.89
C ASN A 411 17.46 7.28 8.77
N ASP A 412 17.65 7.25 10.10
CA ASP A 412 16.58 7.05 11.09
C ASP A 412 15.49 8.12 10.96
N LEU A 413 15.86 9.40 10.85
CA LEU A 413 14.87 10.46 10.66
C LEU A 413 14.14 10.38 9.32
N LEU A 414 14.84 9.98 8.25
CA LEU A 414 14.28 9.93 6.90
C LEU A 414 13.35 8.73 6.69
N PHE A 415 13.67 7.56 7.24
CA PHE A 415 13.00 6.30 6.92
C PHE A 415 12.39 5.56 8.11
N ASP A 416 12.72 5.94 9.35
CA ASP A 416 12.20 5.34 10.57
C ASP A 416 11.95 6.41 11.65
N LEU A 417 11.10 7.40 11.30
CA LEU A 417 10.95 8.62 12.10
C LEU A 417 10.51 8.26 13.53
N PRO A 418 11.32 8.59 14.57
CA PRO A 418 11.03 8.19 15.93
C PRO A 418 9.66 8.66 16.41
N GLU A 419 8.87 7.75 17.00
CA GLU A 419 7.50 8.04 17.43
C GLU A 419 7.44 9.24 18.39
N ARG A 420 8.47 9.42 19.23
CA ARG A 420 8.59 10.58 20.14
C ARG A 420 8.56 11.95 19.44
N LEU A 421 9.00 12.02 18.18
CA LEU A 421 9.02 13.28 17.42
C LEU A 421 7.63 13.61 16.88
N ILE A 422 6.85 12.61 16.48
CA ILE A 422 5.56 12.82 15.82
C ILE A 422 4.35 12.71 16.74
N ALA A 423 4.48 11.95 17.84
CA ALA A 423 3.42 11.79 18.84
C ALA A 423 2.82 13.11 19.35
N PRO A 424 3.59 14.22 19.52
CA PRO A 424 3.01 15.52 19.87
C PRO A 424 2.02 16.06 18.81
N VAL A 425 2.30 15.88 17.52
CA VAL A 425 1.42 16.35 16.44
C VAL A 425 0.15 15.51 16.39
N VAL A 426 0.28 14.18 16.50
CA VAL A 426 -0.88 13.27 16.54
C VAL A 426 -1.76 13.56 17.75
N ARG A 427 -1.14 13.79 18.92
CA ARG A 427 -1.88 14.19 20.13
C ARG A 427 -2.60 15.52 19.93
N GLY A 428 -1.91 16.52 19.39
CA GLY A 428 -2.48 17.82 19.10
C GLY A 428 -3.63 17.78 18.09
N LEU A 429 -3.59 16.87 17.11
CA LEU A 429 -4.70 16.61 16.19
C LEU A 429 -5.92 16.09 16.94
N ARG A 430 -5.72 15.03 17.76
CA ARG A 430 -6.78 14.38 18.54
C ARG A 430 -7.41 15.30 19.57
N GLU A 431 -6.61 16.12 20.24
CA GLU A 431 -7.09 17.09 21.24
C GLU A 431 -7.96 18.17 20.61
N ARG A 432 -7.55 18.72 19.45
CA ARG A 432 -8.35 19.69 18.70
C ARG A 432 -9.67 19.08 18.23
N TRP A 433 -9.64 17.90 17.62
CA TRP A 433 -10.87 17.22 17.19
C TRP A 433 -11.79 16.86 18.34
N ALA A 434 -11.25 16.40 19.47
CA ALA A 434 -12.03 16.13 20.67
C ALA A 434 -12.73 17.39 21.21
N ALA A 435 -12.05 18.55 21.16
CA ALA A 435 -12.62 19.83 21.57
C ALA A 435 -13.71 20.32 20.60
N LEU A 436 -13.56 20.08 19.29
CA LEU A 436 -14.55 20.46 18.28
C LEU A 436 -15.83 19.61 18.35
N VAL A 437 -15.69 18.30 18.53
CA VAL A 437 -16.82 17.36 18.46
C VAL A 437 -17.57 17.22 19.79
N GLY A 438 -16.86 17.27 20.93
CA GLY A 438 -17.50 17.24 22.26
C GLY A 438 -18.37 16.01 22.55
N ALA A 439 -17.82 14.80 22.41
CA ALA A 439 -18.58 13.55 22.61
C ALA A 439 -18.94 13.28 24.10
N PRO A 440 -20.24 13.12 24.46
CA PRO A 440 -20.63 12.70 25.81
C PRO A 440 -20.11 11.30 26.17
N ALA A 441 -19.86 11.05 27.45
CA ALA A 441 -19.43 9.74 27.93
C ALA A 441 -20.48 8.66 27.60
N GLY A 442 -20.05 7.56 26.99
CA GLY A 442 -20.92 6.43 26.61
C GLY A 442 -21.81 6.66 25.38
N ALA A 443 -21.71 7.81 24.70
CA ALA A 443 -22.44 8.04 23.46
C ALA A 443 -22.03 7.01 22.40
N ARG A 444 -23.01 6.44 21.68
CA ARG A 444 -22.82 5.55 20.51
C ARG A 444 -22.64 6.33 19.21
N ARG A 445 -23.33 7.46 19.11
CA ARG A 445 -23.36 8.33 17.93
C ARG A 445 -23.26 9.77 18.39
N VAL A 446 -22.48 10.56 17.66
CA VAL A 446 -22.35 12.00 17.82
C VAL A 446 -22.65 12.63 16.46
N GLN A 447 -23.59 13.57 16.47
CA GLN A 447 -24.01 14.33 15.31
C GLN A 447 -23.63 15.79 15.56
N VAL A 448 -22.90 16.39 14.63
CA VAL A 448 -22.47 17.79 14.68
C VAL A 448 -22.82 18.44 13.35
N SER A 449 -23.09 19.75 13.33
CA SER A 449 -23.21 20.48 12.07
C SER A 449 -21.88 21.15 11.72
N THR A 450 -21.55 21.25 10.43
CA THR A 450 -20.37 22.02 10.02
C THR A 450 -20.52 23.49 10.46
N ALA A 451 -21.73 24.03 10.42
CA ALA A 451 -22.02 25.41 10.81
C ALA A 451 -21.59 25.73 12.25
N ASP A 452 -21.80 24.80 13.18
CA ASP A 452 -21.49 25.00 14.61
C ASP A 452 -19.97 25.01 14.89
N ILE A 453 -19.19 24.24 14.13
CA ILE A 453 -17.77 24.02 14.43
C ILE A 453 -16.80 24.70 13.45
N ARG A 454 -17.29 25.26 12.33
CA ARG A 454 -16.44 25.82 11.27
C ARG A 454 -15.45 26.87 11.77
N ALA A 455 -15.91 27.86 12.54
CA ALA A 455 -15.07 28.95 13.03
C ALA A 455 -14.01 28.44 14.02
N ALA A 456 -14.40 27.55 14.93
CA ALA A 456 -13.47 26.94 15.88
C ALA A 456 -12.44 26.05 15.18
N ALA A 457 -12.85 25.29 14.16
CA ALA A 457 -11.95 24.45 13.37
C ALA A 457 -10.93 25.28 12.58
N ALA A 458 -11.37 26.36 11.94
CA ALA A 458 -10.49 27.29 11.22
C ALA A 458 -9.42 27.88 12.15
N SER A 459 -9.79 28.27 13.38
CA SER A 459 -8.83 28.74 14.39
C SER A 459 -7.91 27.62 14.88
N ALA A 460 -8.45 26.42 15.15
CA ALA A 460 -7.68 25.30 15.71
C ALA A 460 -6.62 24.76 14.73
N PHE A 461 -6.91 24.77 13.44
CA PHE A 461 -6.07 24.23 12.37
C PHE A 461 -5.42 25.32 11.49
N ALA A 462 -5.36 26.56 11.98
CA ALA A 462 -4.65 27.63 11.29
C ALA A 462 -3.18 27.25 11.06
N CYS A 463 -2.71 27.45 9.83
CA CYS A 463 -1.31 27.32 9.44
C CYS A 463 -1.04 28.24 8.23
N PRO A 464 0.18 28.75 8.02
CA PRO A 464 0.52 29.56 6.85
C PRO A 464 0.48 28.78 5.53
N ALA A 465 1.09 27.59 5.45
CA ALA A 465 1.19 26.77 4.24
C ALA A 465 1.41 25.27 4.55
N PRO A 466 1.06 24.34 3.64
CA PRO A 466 1.40 22.93 3.79
C PRO A 466 2.90 22.66 3.99
N GLY A 467 3.24 21.49 4.53
CA GLY A 467 4.60 21.20 5.01
C GLY A 467 5.69 21.02 3.94
N TRP A 468 5.32 20.64 2.71
CA TRP A 468 6.21 20.38 1.56
C TRP A 468 5.41 20.52 0.24
N PRO A 469 6.05 20.60 -0.94
CA PRO A 469 5.35 20.82 -2.22
C PRO A 469 4.27 19.78 -2.57
N GLY A 470 4.47 18.51 -2.22
CA GLY A 470 3.44 17.48 -2.41
C GLY A 470 2.22 17.65 -1.49
N ALA A 471 2.35 18.45 -0.42
CA ALA A 471 1.29 18.63 0.57
C ALA A 471 0.18 19.61 0.18
N TRP A 472 0.25 20.17 -1.02
CA TRP A 472 -0.86 20.90 -1.65
C TRP A 472 -1.99 19.96 -2.11
N GLN A 473 -1.69 18.66 -2.22
CA GLN A 473 -2.67 17.62 -2.52
C GLN A 473 -2.88 16.72 -1.30
N HIS A 474 -4.14 16.43 -0.99
CA HIS A 474 -4.55 15.46 0.03
C HIS A 474 -5.49 14.45 -0.61
N SER A 475 -5.40 13.18 -0.24
CA SER A 475 -6.26 12.15 -0.80
C SER A 475 -7.20 11.56 0.24
N PRO A 476 -8.44 12.03 0.35
CA PRO A 476 -9.48 11.37 1.12
C PRO A 476 -10.12 10.26 0.30
N ASP A 477 -10.17 9.07 0.88
CA ASP A 477 -10.96 7.95 0.36
C ASP A 477 -12.36 8.03 0.99
N VAL A 478 -13.41 8.04 0.17
CA VAL A 478 -14.81 8.20 0.62
C VAL A 478 -15.73 7.14 0.02
N MET A 479 -16.68 6.68 0.79
CA MET A 479 -17.72 5.74 0.37
C MET A 479 -19.10 6.41 0.48
N VAL A 480 -20.07 5.91 -0.31
CA VAL A 480 -21.48 6.26 -0.17
C VAL A 480 -22.21 5.10 0.47
N ALA A 481 -22.98 5.35 1.53
CA ALA A 481 -23.88 4.37 2.12
C ALA A 481 -25.32 4.66 1.67
N ALA A 482 -25.87 3.80 0.80
CA ALA A 482 -27.23 3.93 0.26
C ALA A 482 -27.74 2.59 -0.29
N ASP A 483 -29.04 2.34 -0.21
CA ASP A 483 -29.68 1.18 -0.85
C ASP A 483 -29.91 1.47 -2.35
N GLY A 484 -28.83 1.39 -3.13
CA GLY A 484 -28.87 1.63 -4.56
C GLY A 484 -28.94 3.11 -4.98
N PRO A 485 -28.83 3.39 -6.30
CA PRO A 485 -28.90 4.75 -6.85
C PRO A 485 -30.22 5.49 -6.57
N ASP A 486 -31.32 4.75 -6.42
CA ASP A 486 -32.66 5.30 -6.19
C ASP A 486 -32.78 5.98 -4.82
N ALA A 487 -32.19 5.38 -3.79
CA ALA A 487 -32.09 6.00 -2.47
C ALA A 487 -31.27 7.30 -2.53
N ILE A 488 -30.19 7.31 -3.31
CA ILE A 488 -29.37 8.51 -3.52
C ILE A 488 -30.18 9.62 -4.19
N ARG A 489 -30.99 9.30 -5.21
CA ARG A 489 -31.89 10.26 -5.88
C ARG A 489 -32.92 10.87 -4.93
N ARG A 490 -33.38 10.11 -3.92
CA ARG A 490 -34.30 10.60 -2.87
C ARG A 490 -33.59 11.37 -1.75
N GLY A 491 -32.26 11.47 -1.77
CA GLY A 491 -31.47 12.09 -0.70
C GLY A 491 -31.23 11.19 0.51
N GLU A 492 -31.55 9.90 0.42
CA GLU A 492 -31.43 8.90 1.49
C GLU A 492 -30.05 8.23 1.46
N TYR A 493 -29.00 9.00 1.74
CA TYR A 493 -27.62 8.51 1.75
C TYR A 493 -26.74 9.26 2.74
N SER A 494 -25.62 8.65 3.11
CA SER A 494 -24.55 9.33 3.84
C SER A 494 -23.20 9.08 3.17
N TRP A 495 -22.28 10.03 3.31
CA TRP A 495 -20.88 9.83 2.99
C TRP A 495 -20.17 9.17 4.17
N VAL A 496 -19.18 8.35 3.89
CA VAL A 496 -18.36 7.68 4.90
C VAL A 496 -16.90 7.87 4.54
N VAL A 497 -16.16 8.58 5.39
CA VAL A 497 -14.71 8.71 5.21
C VAL A 497 -14.08 7.35 5.53
N GLY A 498 -13.37 6.80 4.55
CA GLY A 498 -12.62 5.55 4.67
C GLY A 498 -11.30 5.80 5.37
N GLU A 499 -10.39 6.48 4.68
CA GLU A 499 -9.06 6.87 5.12
C GLU A 499 -8.73 8.25 4.55
N VAL A 500 -7.87 9.02 5.21
CA VAL A 500 -7.34 10.28 4.67
C VAL A 500 -5.84 10.18 4.61
N HIS A 501 -5.29 10.39 3.42
CA HIS A 501 -3.86 10.36 3.15
C HIS A 501 -3.35 11.81 3.05
N PRO A 502 -2.87 12.41 4.15
CA PRO A 502 -2.46 13.80 4.13
C PRO A 502 -1.14 13.98 3.36
N GLY A 503 -1.14 14.98 2.48
CA GLY A 503 0.06 15.49 1.84
C GLY A 503 0.61 14.62 0.71
N VAL A 504 -0.28 13.85 0.08
CA VAL A 504 0.01 13.01 -1.07
C VAL A 504 -1.20 12.93 -2.00
N ASN A 505 -0.93 12.84 -3.29
CA ASN A 505 -1.88 12.35 -4.28
C ASN A 505 -1.75 10.82 -4.39
N THR A 506 -2.73 10.07 -3.91
CA THR A 506 -2.67 8.59 -3.97
C THR A 506 -3.01 8.01 -5.34
N LEU A 507 -3.59 8.80 -6.26
CA LEU A 507 -3.79 8.42 -7.66
C LEU A 507 -2.49 8.46 -8.48
N ARG A 508 -1.40 8.97 -7.90
CA ARG A 508 -0.08 8.97 -8.52
C ARG A 508 0.48 7.58 -8.80
N SER A 509 0.00 6.55 -8.08
CA SER A 509 0.48 5.18 -8.23
C SER A 509 0.17 4.63 -9.61
N ALA A 510 1.18 3.97 -10.21
CA ALA A 510 1.14 3.43 -11.56
C ALA A 510 -0.10 2.56 -11.87
N LEU A 511 -0.59 1.80 -10.88
CA LEU A 511 -1.78 0.96 -11.02
C LEU A 511 -3.08 1.73 -11.32
N PHE A 512 -3.16 3.02 -10.96
CA PHE A 512 -4.30 3.87 -11.31
C PHE A 512 -4.05 4.55 -12.66
N VAL A 513 -2.87 5.16 -12.82
CA VAL A 513 -2.50 5.92 -14.02
C VAL A 513 -2.58 5.05 -15.28
N ALA A 514 -2.08 3.82 -15.24
CA ALA A 514 -2.11 2.91 -16.39
C ALA A 514 -3.51 2.40 -16.76
N GLN A 515 -4.47 2.53 -15.85
CA GLN A 515 -5.87 2.17 -16.08
C GLN A 515 -6.73 3.39 -16.42
N HIS A 516 -6.19 4.61 -16.38
CA HIS A 516 -6.92 5.80 -16.86
C HIS A 516 -7.08 5.73 -18.38
N PRO A 517 -8.28 6.05 -18.93
CA PRO A 517 -8.49 6.12 -20.38
C PRO A 517 -7.56 7.13 -21.08
N ASP A 518 -7.20 8.21 -20.39
CA ASP A 518 -6.29 9.26 -20.86
C ASP A 518 -5.29 9.68 -19.76
N PRO A 519 -4.16 8.99 -19.59
CA PRO A 519 -3.19 9.32 -18.54
C PRO A 519 -2.62 10.75 -18.63
N ALA A 520 -2.68 11.39 -19.80
CA ALA A 520 -2.18 12.75 -19.98
C ALA A 520 -3.03 13.78 -19.22
N GLU A 521 -4.33 13.54 -19.07
CA GLU A 521 -5.23 14.36 -18.25
C GLU A 521 -4.75 14.44 -16.79
N LEU A 522 -4.34 13.29 -16.22
CA LEU A 522 -3.84 13.23 -14.83
C LEU A 522 -2.49 13.97 -14.66
N LEU A 523 -1.62 13.89 -15.66
CA LEU A 523 -0.35 14.62 -15.68
C LEU A 523 -0.58 16.13 -15.78
N ALA A 524 -1.53 16.56 -16.62
CA ALA A 524 -1.92 17.97 -16.75
C ALA A 524 -2.54 18.50 -15.46
N ALA A 525 -3.45 17.75 -14.82
CA ALA A 525 -4.03 18.09 -13.52
C ALA A 525 -2.94 18.24 -12.46
N THR A 526 -2.04 17.26 -12.34
CA THR A 526 -0.90 17.33 -11.40
C THR A 526 -0.03 18.56 -11.65
N ALA A 527 0.18 18.92 -12.91
CA ALA A 527 0.96 20.09 -13.27
C ALA A 527 0.28 21.42 -12.87
N ALA A 528 -1.05 21.46 -12.92
CA ALA A 528 -1.86 22.64 -12.56
C ALA A 528 -2.03 22.79 -11.04
N ASP A 529 -2.19 21.67 -10.33
CA ASP A 529 -2.40 21.64 -8.87
C ASP A 529 -1.18 22.12 -8.10
N LEU A 530 0.02 21.73 -8.54
CA LEU A 530 1.25 21.95 -7.80
C LEU A 530 1.88 23.30 -8.13
N PRO A 531 2.07 24.20 -7.14
CA PRO A 531 2.58 25.55 -7.39
C PRO A 531 4.07 25.58 -7.75
N VAL A 532 4.82 24.54 -7.37
CA VAL A 532 6.26 24.42 -7.62
C VAL A 532 6.61 22.99 -8.06
N PRO A 533 7.69 22.81 -8.84
CA PRO A 533 8.19 21.48 -9.16
C PRO A 533 8.60 20.71 -7.89
N ARG A 534 8.46 19.38 -7.94
CA ARG A 534 8.81 18.48 -6.83
C ARG A 534 10.18 17.86 -7.03
N VAL A 535 10.73 17.38 -5.93
CA VAL A 535 11.75 16.33 -5.95
C VAL A 535 11.07 15.04 -5.51
N VAL A 536 11.13 14.02 -6.36
CA VAL A 536 10.57 12.68 -6.09
C VAL A 536 11.70 11.68 -5.86
N LEU A 537 11.47 10.69 -5.01
CA LEU A 537 12.46 9.67 -4.73
C LEU A 537 12.45 8.61 -5.84
N ALA A 538 13.63 8.28 -6.36
CA ALA A 538 13.76 7.20 -7.33
C ALA A 538 13.35 5.85 -6.74
N ALA A 539 12.64 5.02 -7.52
CA ALA A 539 12.23 3.69 -7.09
C ALA A 539 13.42 2.76 -6.81
N THR A 540 13.25 1.86 -5.83
CA THR A 540 14.23 0.85 -5.41
C THR A 540 13.52 -0.49 -5.15
N ASP A 541 14.23 -1.60 -5.39
CA ASP A 541 13.77 -2.96 -5.07
C ASP A 541 14.31 -3.42 -3.71
N ALA A 542 15.10 -2.61 -2.99
CA ALA A 542 15.59 -2.93 -1.65
C ALA A 542 14.42 -3.25 -0.69
N ASP A 543 14.71 -3.90 0.44
CA ASP A 543 13.67 -4.19 1.43
C ASP A 543 13.05 -2.87 1.93
N GLY A 544 11.71 -2.77 1.83
CA GLY A 544 10.97 -1.52 2.05
C GLY A 544 10.66 -0.71 0.78
N GLY A 545 11.24 -1.07 -0.36
CA GLY A 545 10.95 -0.49 -1.68
C GLY A 545 9.57 -0.88 -2.22
N ALA A 546 9.01 -0.02 -3.07
CA ALA A 546 7.69 -0.19 -3.68
C ALA A 546 7.79 -0.99 -5.00
N PRO A 547 6.92 -2.01 -5.23
CA PRO A 547 6.76 -2.60 -6.55
C PRO A 547 6.38 -1.55 -7.59
N ALA A 548 6.72 -1.79 -8.87
CA ALA A 548 6.49 -0.87 -9.98
C ALA A 548 5.07 -0.28 -10.00
N ARG A 549 4.05 -1.12 -9.74
CA ARG A 549 2.63 -0.70 -9.69
C ARG A 549 2.30 0.37 -8.63
N LEU A 550 3.11 0.51 -7.58
CA LEU A 550 2.93 1.50 -6.51
C LEU A 550 3.80 2.75 -6.71
N THR A 551 4.70 2.76 -7.69
CA THR A 551 5.58 3.91 -7.97
C THR A 551 4.80 5.11 -8.52
N ASP A 552 5.35 6.31 -8.34
CA ASP A 552 4.77 7.56 -8.82
C ASP A 552 4.91 7.67 -10.35
N LYS A 553 3.78 7.72 -11.05
CA LYS A 553 3.70 7.93 -12.51
C LYS A 553 3.19 9.30 -12.91
N LEU A 554 2.85 10.15 -11.94
CA LEU A 554 2.48 11.54 -12.19
C LEU A 554 3.69 12.45 -12.00
N VAL A 555 4.84 12.06 -12.56
CA VAL A 555 6.10 12.81 -12.52
C VAL A 555 6.25 13.56 -13.84
N THR A 556 6.35 14.88 -13.77
CA THR A 556 6.41 15.75 -14.95
C THR A 556 7.85 16.08 -15.35
N GLY A 557 8.07 16.62 -16.55
CA GLY A 557 9.40 17.09 -16.98
C GLY A 557 9.96 18.27 -16.16
N ARG A 558 9.17 18.86 -15.26
CA ARG A 558 9.62 19.89 -14.31
C ARG A 558 10.20 19.29 -13.03
N ASP A 559 9.84 18.05 -12.71
CA ASP A 559 10.22 17.38 -11.47
C ASP A 559 11.63 16.78 -11.58
N LEU A 560 12.33 16.70 -10.45
CA LEU A 560 13.62 16.01 -10.34
C LEU A 560 13.46 14.68 -9.61
N ARG A 561 14.20 13.65 -10.05
CA ARG A 561 14.32 12.36 -9.38
C ARG A 561 15.58 12.32 -8.54
N LEU A 562 15.44 12.24 -7.22
CA LEU A 562 16.57 12.04 -6.31
C LEU A 562 16.95 10.56 -6.28
N VAL A 563 18.13 10.25 -6.78
CA VAL A 563 18.67 8.87 -6.83
C VAL A 563 19.52 8.62 -5.60
N PHE A 564 19.10 7.64 -4.79
CA PHE A 564 19.76 7.27 -3.53
C PHE A 564 20.01 5.76 -3.40
N GLY A 565 19.16 4.93 -4.02
CA GLY A 565 19.28 3.48 -3.96
C GLY A 565 20.36 2.97 -4.91
N HIS A 566 21.24 2.08 -4.41
CA HIS A 566 22.29 1.43 -5.22
C HIS A 566 21.75 0.73 -6.48
N ASP A 567 20.47 0.38 -6.45
CA ASP A 567 19.76 -0.41 -7.42
C ASP A 567 18.73 0.43 -8.21
N SER A 568 18.66 1.74 -7.95
CA SER A 568 17.89 2.71 -8.74
C SER A 568 18.69 3.04 -10.01
N GLY A 569 18.17 2.71 -11.18
CA GLY A 569 18.85 2.89 -12.46
C GLY A 569 17.89 3.08 -13.63
N GLY A 570 18.43 3.31 -14.82
CA GLY A 570 17.67 3.47 -16.05
C GLY A 570 16.82 4.74 -16.18
N LEU A 571 17.04 5.74 -15.33
CA LEU A 571 16.31 7.02 -15.34
C LEU A 571 16.90 8.01 -16.35
N ASP A 572 16.12 9.00 -16.80
CA ASP A 572 16.61 10.09 -17.65
C ASP A 572 17.64 10.94 -16.88
N PRO A 573 18.92 10.99 -17.32
CA PRO A 573 19.98 11.74 -16.64
C PRO A 573 19.70 13.24 -16.51
N ARG A 574 18.85 13.81 -17.38
CA ARG A 574 18.46 15.24 -17.33
C ARG A 574 17.54 15.56 -16.16
N THR A 575 16.80 14.58 -15.65
CA THR A 575 15.90 14.74 -14.50
C THR A 575 16.40 14.01 -13.25
N ALA A 576 17.36 13.10 -13.39
CA ALA A 576 17.97 12.39 -12.27
C ALA A 576 19.11 13.19 -11.63
N VAL A 577 19.08 13.28 -10.30
CA VAL A 577 20.12 13.90 -9.46
C VAL A 577 20.49 12.92 -8.36
N SER A 578 21.76 12.55 -8.26
CA SER A 578 22.27 11.63 -7.25
C SER A 578 22.51 12.34 -5.91
N VAL A 579 22.28 11.66 -4.78
CA VAL A 579 22.64 12.20 -3.45
C VAL A 579 24.15 12.48 -3.31
N ALA A 580 25.01 11.73 -4.03
CA ALA A 580 26.45 11.96 -4.07
C ALA A 580 26.84 13.30 -4.72
N ASP A 581 26.00 13.80 -5.63
CA ASP A 581 26.23 15.03 -6.38
C ASP A 581 25.62 16.26 -5.71
N CYS A 582 25.16 16.12 -4.47
CA CYS A 582 24.54 17.19 -3.69
C CYS A 582 25.35 17.53 -2.43
N THR A 583 25.24 18.79 -2.00
CA THR A 583 25.72 19.31 -0.71
C THR A 583 24.56 19.81 0.13
N LEU A 584 24.77 19.90 1.44
CA LEU A 584 23.83 20.41 2.42
C LEU A 584 24.51 21.49 3.27
N ALA A 585 23.87 22.66 3.39
CA ALA A 585 24.37 23.75 4.20
C ALA A 585 23.22 24.53 4.87
N ASP A 586 23.50 25.14 6.02
CA ASP A 586 22.60 26.13 6.62
C ASP A 586 22.80 27.50 5.98
N ARG A 587 21.73 28.05 5.37
CA ARG A 587 21.72 29.36 4.72
C ARG A 587 20.58 30.18 5.33
N GLY A 588 20.92 31.15 6.17
CA GLY A 588 19.92 32.04 6.79
C GLY A 588 18.93 31.31 7.70
N GLY A 589 19.36 30.27 8.43
CA GLY A 589 18.48 29.51 9.31
C GLY A 589 17.59 28.50 8.56
N ARG A 590 17.94 28.14 7.33
CA ARG A 590 17.29 27.09 6.53
C ARG A 590 18.32 26.13 5.96
N LEU A 591 18.11 24.83 6.15
CA LEU A 591 18.93 23.82 5.51
C LEU A 591 18.58 23.73 4.03
N MET A 592 19.57 23.95 3.18
CA MET A 592 19.45 23.97 1.72
C MET A 592 20.26 22.83 1.12
N VAL A 593 19.62 22.03 0.25
CA VAL A 593 20.27 21.01 -0.56
C VAL A 593 20.55 21.59 -1.94
N ARG A 594 21.80 21.49 -2.39
CA ARG A 594 22.24 21.98 -3.70
C ARG A 594 22.95 20.89 -4.48
N SER A 595 22.61 20.69 -5.75
CA SER A 595 23.41 19.85 -6.65
C SER A 595 24.62 20.62 -7.19
N ARG A 596 25.73 19.93 -7.42
CA ARG A 596 26.96 20.55 -7.97
C ARG A 596 26.77 21.16 -9.35
N ASP A 597 25.80 20.67 -10.12
CA ASP A 597 25.43 21.19 -11.43
C ASP A 597 24.38 22.33 -11.38
N GLY A 598 23.93 22.72 -10.19
CA GLY A 598 22.97 23.81 -9.98
C GLY A 598 21.52 23.51 -10.34
N ARG A 599 21.18 22.30 -10.81
CA ARG A 599 19.79 21.92 -11.15
C ARG A 599 18.87 21.85 -9.92
N LEU A 600 19.42 21.48 -8.77
CA LEU A 600 18.73 21.43 -7.49
C LEU A 600 19.28 22.52 -6.58
N ASP A 601 18.41 23.39 -6.06
CA ASP A 601 18.69 24.33 -4.97
C ASP A 601 17.39 24.56 -4.19
N ARG A 602 17.16 23.75 -3.14
CA ARG A 602 15.87 23.70 -2.44
C ARG A 602 16.03 23.46 -0.94
N PRO A 603 15.07 23.91 -0.11
CA PRO A 603 15.02 23.53 1.29
C PRO A 603 15.00 22.01 1.45
N LEU A 604 15.69 21.49 2.48
CA LEU A 604 15.76 20.05 2.74
C LEU A 604 14.37 19.38 2.77
N ALA A 605 13.38 20.03 3.40
CA ALA A 605 12.02 19.52 3.51
C ALA A 605 11.33 19.32 2.16
N ASP A 606 11.68 20.10 1.14
CA ASP A 606 11.15 19.95 -0.22
C ASP A 606 11.81 18.77 -0.94
N VAL A 607 13.09 18.54 -0.68
CA VAL A 607 13.89 17.45 -1.27
C VAL A 607 13.50 16.09 -0.69
N VAL A 608 13.23 16.02 0.62
CA VAL A 608 12.87 14.77 1.32
C VAL A 608 11.36 14.70 1.65
N GLY A 609 10.55 15.51 0.97
CA GLY A 609 9.11 15.62 1.25
C GLY A 609 8.37 14.28 1.11
N GLU A 610 8.76 13.43 0.17
CA GLU A 610 8.18 12.09 0.01
C GLU A 610 8.54 11.15 1.17
N ALA A 611 9.78 11.20 1.68
CA ALA A 611 10.17 10.46 2.88
C ALA A 611 9.32 10.91 4.08
N LEU A 612 9.19 12.22 4.29
CA LEU A 612 8.34 12.77 5.36
C LEU A 612 6.87 12.37 5.20
N MET A 613 6.35 12.42 3.98
CA MET A 613 4.98 12.00 3.65
C MET A 613 4.73 10.55 4.06
N ILE A 614 5.60 9.61 3.69
CA ILE A 614 5.46 8.18 4.02
C ILE A 614 5.36 7.98 5.54
N GLN A 615 6.15 8.74 6.31
CA GLN A 615 6.16 8.67 7.77
C GLN A 615 4.90 9.26 8.41
N LEU A 616 4.30 10.27 7.80
CA LEU A 616 3.12 10.98 8.34
C LEU A 616 1.79 10.32 7.95
N LEU A 617 1.73 9.75 6.75
CA LEU A 617 0.49 9.26 6.14
C LEU A 617 -0.26 8.26 7.03
N GLN A 618 0.45 7.30 7.62
CA GLN A 618 -0.16 6.25 8.46
C GLN A 618 -0.49 6.70 9.90
N ARG A 619 -0.21 7.96 10.26
CA ARG A 619 -0.34 8.50 11.62
C ARG A 619 -1.48 9.51 11.77
N PHE A 620 -2.21 9.79 10.70
CA PHE A 620 -3.34 10.71 10.73
C PHE A 620 -4.59 10.04 11.33
N ASP A 621 -4.84 10.32 12.62
CA ASP A 621 -5.98 9.78 13.37
C ASP A 621 -6.60 10.88 14.24
N ILE A 622 -7.86 11.20 13.97
CA ILE A 622 -8.60 12.27 14.65
C ILE A 622 -9.14 11.85 16.02
N LEU A 623 -9.12 10.56 16.37
CA LEU A 623 -9.77 10.05 17.58
C LEU A 623 -8.80 9.78 18.71
N ARG A 624 -9.15 10.22 19.93
CA ARG A 624 -8.45 9.81 21.16
C ARG A 624 -8.67 8.31 21.41
N PRO A 625 -7.62 7.52 21.70
CA PRO A 625 -7.78 6.13 22.09
C PRO A 625 -8.73 5.97 23.27
N ALA A 626 -9.73 5.09 23.14
CA ALA A 626 -10.72 4.78 24.17
C ALA A 626 -11.22 3.33 23.97
N ALA A 627 -11.75 2.73 25.03
CA ALA A 627 -12.35 1.38 24.97
C ALA A 627 -13.54 1.33 23.99
N HIS A 628 -14.27 2.43 23.88
CA HIS A 628 -15.35 2.63 22.91
C HIS A 628 -15.26 4.04 22.34
N GLN A 629 -15.44 4.16 21.03
CA GLN A 629 -15.49 5.41 20.29
C GLN A 629 -16.82 5.49 19.54
N PRO A 630 -17.61 6.56 19.69
CA PRO A 630 -18.86 6.74 18.96
C PRO A 630 -18.60 6.87 17.46
N ARG A 631 -19.65 6.61 16.67
CA ARG A 631 -19.72 7.11 15.29
C ARG A 631 -19.82 8.64 15.33
N ILE A 632 -18.92 9.34 14.65
CA ILE A 632 -18.94 10.81 14.53
C ILE A 632 -19.42 11.16 13.12
N THR A 633 -20.53 11.89 13.06
CA THR A 633 -21.13 12.38 11.81
C THR A 633 -21.19 13.90 11.84
N VAL A 634 -20.65 14.54 10.81
CA VAL A 634 -20.75 15.98 10.59
C VAL A 634 -21.64 16.20 9.37
N ASP A 635 -22.76 16.89 9.55
CA ASP A 635 -23.85 16.96 8.56
C ASP A 635 -24.29 15.56 8.12
N ARG A 636 -23.96 15.12 6.89
CA ARG A 636 -24.22 13.75 6.41
C ARG A 636 -22.96 12.92 6.17
N VAL A 637 -21.81 13.40 6.65
CA VAL A 637 -20.50 12.78 6.45
C VAL A 637 -20.05 12.11 7.74
N VAL A 638 -19.94 10.79 7.71
CA VAL A 638 -19.37 10.01 8.81
C VAL A 638 -17.84 10.14 8.75
N LEU A 639 -17.29 11.00 9.62
CA LEU A 639 -15.85 11.21 9.73
C LEU A 639 -15.15 10.06 10.47
N ALA A 640 -15.88 9.39 11.38
CA ALA A 640 -15.38 8.25 12.12
C ALA A 640 -16.49 7.21 12.34
N ARG A 641 -16.16 5.95 12.04
CA ARG A 641 -17.01 4.78 12.32
C ARG A 641 -16.95 4.43 13.82
N GLU A 642 -18.03 3.90 14.36
CA GLU A 642 -18.06 3.36 15.72
C GLU A 642 -17.01 2.25 15.88
N SER A 643 -16.24 2.28 16.98
CA SER A 643 -15.22 1.26 17.22
C SER A 643 -15.01 0.93 18.70
N TRP A 644 -14.47 -0.26 18.94
CA TRP A 644 -14.19 -0.82 20.26
C TRP A 644 -12.75 -1.29 20.33
N ARG A 645 -12.13 -1.12 21.50
CA ARG A 645 -10.82 -1.70 21.85
C ARG A 645 -11.02 -2.69 22.98
N LEU A 646 -10.54 -3.90 22.78
CA LEU A 646 -10.76 -5.01 23.71
C LEU A 646 -9.45 -5.78 23.89
N ARG A 647 -9.15 -6.18 25.13
CA ARG A 647 -7.99 -7.04 25.39
C ARG A 647 -8.26 -8.44 24.87
N ALA A 648 -7.25 -9.05 24.27
CA ALA A 648 -7.35 -10.41 23.75
C ALA A 648 -7.70 -11.43 24.87
N ALA A 649 -7.19 -11.20 26.08
CA ALA A 649 -7.45 -12.06 27.24
C ALA A 649 -8.92 -12.07 27.68
N ASP A 650 -9.68 -11.00 27.42
CA ASP A 650 -11.08 -10.90 27.82
C ASP A 650 -12.02 -11.69 26.89
N LEU A 651 -11.50 -12.22 25.77
CA LEU A 651 -12.24 -12.94 24.74
C LEU A 651 -12.20 -14.46 24.99
N ALA A 652 -12.74 -14.90 26.12
CA ALA A 652 -12.67 -16.29 26.60
C ALA A 652 -13.17 -17.34 25.58
N PHE A 653 -14.16 -16.99 24.74
CA PHE A 653 -14.67 -17.87 23.68
C PHE A 653 -13.58 -18.36 22.72
N ALA A 654 -12.45 -17.66 22.61
CA ALA A 654 -11.35 -18.05 21.75
C ALA A 654 -10.71 -19.39 22.18
N GLY A 655 -10.81 -19.75 23.46
CA GLY A 655 -10.34 -21.03 24.01
C GLY A 655 -11.35 -22.19 23.87
N THR A 656 -12.62 -21.90 23.61
CA THR A 656 -13.69 -22.90 23.56
C THR A 656 -13.50 -23.82 22.37
N ALA A 657 -13.29 -25.12 22.58
CA ALA A 657 -12.97 -26.08 21.52
C ALA A 657 -14.16 -26.42 20.62
N ASP A 658 -15.35 -26.64 21.21
CA ASP A 658 -16.58 -26.96 20.49
C ASP A 658 -17.10 -25.76 19.69
N GLU A 659 -17.29 -25.93 18.38
CA GLU A 659 -17.68 -24.85 17.46
C GLU A 659 -19.07 -24.29 17.78
N ALA A 660 -20.03 -25.16 18.13
CA ALA A 660 -21.39 -24.74 18.47
C ALA A 660 -21.43 -23.94 19.77
N THR A 661 -20.74 -24.40 20.81
CA THR A 661 -20.63 -23.67 22.09
C THR A 661 -19.93 -22.33 21.89
N ARG A 662 -18.80 -22.31 21.16
CA ARG A 662 -18.07 -21.09 20.81
C ARG A 662 -18.96 -20.09 20.09
N PHE A 663 -19.74 -20.53 19.10
CA PHE A 663 -20.64 -19.65 18.37
C PHE A 663 -21.68 -19.00 19.29
N ALA A 664 -22.31 -19.76 20.18
CA ALA A 664 -23.28 -19.24 21.14
C ALA A 664 -22.64 -18.21 22.10
N GLU A 665 -21.41 -18.48 22.57
CA GLU A 665 -20.66 -17.56 23.42
C GLU A 665 -20.32 -16.26 22.70
N VAL A 666 -19.87 -16.33 21.45
CA VAL A 666 -19.60 -15.14 20.62
C VAL A 666 -20.88 -14.35 20.38
N ARG A 667 -22.02 -15.00 20.08
CA ARG A 667 -23.31 -14.31 19.94
C ARG A 667 -23.74 -13.61 21.22
N ARG A 668 -23.53 -14.23 22.38
CA ARG A 668 -23.82 -13.60 23.69
C ARG A 668 -22.90 -12.40 23.94
N TRP A 669 -21.60 -12.56 23.72
CA TRP A 669 -20.60 -11.49 23.86
C TRP A 669 -20.88 -10.31 22.92
N GLN A 670 -21.13 -10.59 21.64
CA GLN A 670 -21.49 -9.61 20.61
C GLN A 670 -22.71 -8.77 21.00
N ARG A 671 -23.78 -9.42 21.50
CA ARG A 671 -24.96 -8.71 22.01
C ARG A 671 -24.68 -7.93 23.29
N GLY A 672 -23.90 -8.49 24.21
CA GLY A 672 -23.54 -7.83 25.47
C GLY A 672 -22.78 -6.51 25.28
N LEU A 673 -21.94 -6.44 24.24
CA LEU A 673 -21.23 -5.21 23.86
C LEU A 673 -22.03 -4.33 22.88
N GLY A 674 -23.17 -4.81 22.36
CA GLY A 674 -23.95 -4.12 21.33
C GLY A 674 -23.18 -3.93 20.01
N LEU A 675 -22.32 -4.88 19.64
CA LEU A 675 -21.58 -4.84 18.37
C LEU A 675 -22.55 -5.07 17.19
N PRO A 676 -22.34 -4.45 16.02
CA PRO A 676 -23.12 -4.74 14.81
C PRO A 676 -22.84 -6.17 14.31
N ARG A 677 -23.70 -6.70 13.43
CA ARG A 677 -23.51 -8.04 12.83
C ARG A 677 -22.23 -8.12 12.01
N PHE A 678 -21.94 -7.07 11.23
CA PHE A 678 -20.81 -6.99 10.32
C PHE A 678 -19.78 -6.01 10.87
N ALA A 679 -18.53 -6.45 10.97
CA ALA A 679 -17.44 -5.66 11.53
C ALA A 679 -16.11 -5.97 10.86
N PHE A 680 -15.15 -5.05 11.00
CA PHE A 680 -13.75 -5.29 10.70
C PHE A 680 -12.95 -5.37 12.00
N VAL A 681 -12.09 -6.39 12.09
CA VAL A 681 -11.22 -6.63 13.25
C VAL A 681 -9.77 -6.46 12.85
N LYS A 682 -9.03 -5.67 13.63
CA LYS A 682 -7.58 -5.46 13.49
C LYS A 682 -6.91 -5.94 14.77
N THR A 683 -5.89 -6.78 14.61
CA THR A 683 -5.05 -7.25 15.72
C THR A 683 -3.61 -6.76 15.54
N PRO A 684 -2.78 -6.77 16.60
CA PRO A 684 -1.37 -6.37 16.51
C PRO A 684 -0.54 -7.30 15.62
N VAL A 685 -0.93 -8.57 15.51
CA VAL A 685 -0.20 -9.59 14.74
C VAL A 685 -0.62 -9.68 13.27
N GLU A 686 -1.69 -8.99 12.87
CA GLU A 686 -2.19 -8.96 11.49
C GLU A 686 -1.82 -7.63 10.83
N LYS A 687 -1.36 -7.64 9.58
CA LYS A 687 -1.02 -6.41 8.86
C LYS A 687 -2.25 -5.57 8.48
N LYS A 688 -3.34 -6.20 8.05
CA LYS A 688 -4.59 -5.52 7.67
C LYS A 688 -5.77 -5.97 8.53
N PRO A 689 -6.80 -5.13 8.71
CA PRO A 689 -8.07 -5.58 9.28
C PRO A 689 -8.69 -6.71 8.45
N PHE A 690 -9.47 -7.58 9.07
CA PHE A 690 -10.23 -8.64 8.41
C PHE A 690 -11.71 -8.56 8.77
N TYR A 691 -12.56 -8.98 7.84
CA TYR A 691 -14.01 -8.92 7.96
C TYR A 691 -14.54 -10.05 8.86
N VAL A 692 -15.56 -9.74 9.66
CA VAL A 692 -16.29 -10.70 10.48
C VAL A 692 -17.79 -10.47 10.32
N ASP A 693 -18.50 -11.51 9.86
CA ASP A 693 -19.95 -11.65 10.05
C ASP A 693 -20.17 -12.50 11.30
N PHE A 694 -20.68 -11.91 12.38
CA PHE A 694 -20.95 -12.64 13.62
C PHE A 694 -22.07 -13.68 13.49
N ALA A 695 -22.78 -13.75 12.37
CA ALA A 695 -23.73 -14.82 12.05
C ALA A 695 -23.09 -15.97 11.23
N SER A 696 -21.84 -15.83 10.78
CA SER A 696 -21.11 -16.85 10.03
C SER A 696 -20.23 -17.70 10.93
N LEU A 697 -20.46 -19.02 10.94
CA LEU A 697 -19.63 -19.98 11.66
C LEU A 697 -18.14 -19.87 11.25
N ALA A 698 -17.86 -19.77 9.95
CA ALA A 698 -16.50 -19.65 9.44
C ALA A 698 -15.80 -18.36 9.90
N ALA A 699 -16.51 -17.24 9.92
CA ALA A 699 -15.96 -15.96 10.36
C ALA A 699 -15.69 -15.94 11.87
N VAL A 700 -16.59 -16.55 12.67
CA VAL A 700 -16.41 -16.71 14.11
C VAL A 700 -15.19 -17.58 14.44
N ASP A 701 -14.98 -18.67 13.70
CA ASP A 701 -13.79 -19.51 13.85
C ASP A 701 -12.51 -18.76 13.45
N GLY A 702 -12.57 -17.96 12.38
CA GLY A 702 -11.53 -17.04 11.96
C GLY A 702 -11.13 -16.06 13.07
N LEU A 703 -12.12 -15.39 13.68
CA LEU A 703 -11.92 -14.49 14.81
C LEU A 703 -11.26 -15.19 16.00
N ALA A 704 -11.79 -16.35 16.43
CA ALA A 704 -11.22 -17.10 17.54
C ALA A 704 -9.75 -17.50 17.28
N ARG A 705 -9.41 -17.89 16.05
CA ARG A 705 -8.03 -18.18 15.65
C ARG A 705 -7.14 -16.93 15.70
N ALA A 706 -7.64 -15.79 15.23
CA ALA A 706 -6.92 -14.52 15.27
C ALA A 706 -6.65 -14.07 16.72
N VAL A 707 -7.62 -14.23 17.62
CA VAL A 707 -7.45 -13.97 19.06
C VAL A 707 -6.36 -14.87 19.66
N ARG A 708 -6.42 -16.19 19.41
CA ARG A 708 -5.39 -17.13 19.91
C ARG A 708 -3.99 -16.78 19.40
N ARG A 709 -3.85 -16.43 18.12
CA ARG A 709 -2.57 -15.96 17.56
C ARG A 709 -2.09 -14.66 18.20
N THR A 710 -3.02 -13.76 18.51
CA THR A 710 -2.70 -12.50 19.18
C THR A 710 -2.17 -12.75 20.59
N LEU A 711 -2.82 -13.63 21.35
CA LEU A 711 -2.35 -14.04 22.68
C LEU A 711 -0.96 -14.68 22.63
N ALA A 712 -0.72 -15.57 21.65
CA ALA A 712 0.55 -16.25 21.49
C ALA A 712 1.68 -15.32 21.00
N GLY A 713 1.39 -14.36 20.12
CA GLY A 713 2.40 -13.53 19.47
C GLY A 713 2.65 -12.16 20.13
N ALA A 714 1.65 -11.61 20.82
CA ALA A 714 1.70 -10.26 21.40
C ALA A 714 1.34 -10.20 22.90
N GLY A 715 1.01 -11.34 23.52
CA GLY A 715 0.74 -11.45 24.96
C GLY A 715 -0.70 -11.16 25.38
N ALA A 716 -0.98 -11.30 26.68
CA ALA A 716 -2.33 -11.19 27.25
C ALA A 716 -2.90 -9.76 27.22
N ASP A 717 -2.03 -8.76 27.27
CA ASP A 717 -2.40 -7.34 27.24
C ASP A 717 -2.59 -6.77 25.83
N ALA A 718 -2.38 -7.59 24.80
CA ALA A 718 -2.59 -7.18 23.42
C ALA A 718 -4.05 -6.80 23.16
N GLU A 719 -4.26 -5.62 22.58
CA GLU A 719 -5.59 -5.10 22.25
C GLU A 719 -5.97 -5.37 20.79
N LEU A 720 -7.22 -5.77 20.58
CA LEU A 720 -7.86 -5.83 19.27
C LEU A 720 -8.72 -4.59 19.09
N ARG A 721 -8.74 -4.04 17.88
CA ARG A 721 -9.69 -3.00 17.47
C ARG A 721 -10.79 -3.63 16.61
N ILE A 722 -12.04 -3.39 16.98
CA ILE A 722 -13.22 -3.76 16.20
C ILE A 722 -13.85 -2.46 15.70
N GLY A 723 -14.03 -2.31 14.38
CA GLY A 723 -14.78 -1.21 13.79
C GLY A 723 -16.06 -1.73 13.14
N GLU A 724 -17.15 -0.98 13.21
CA GLU A 724 -18.35 -1.31 12.45
C GLU A 724 -18.09 -1.36 10.94
N MET A 725 -18.79 -2.24 10.22
CA MET A 725 -18.84 -2.18 8.75
C MET A 725 -19.84 -1.11 8.34
N LEU A 726 -19.35 -0.08 7.65
CA LEU A 726 -20.16 1.00 7.10
C LEU A 726 -19.51 1.50 5.80
N PRO A 727 -20.19 1.40 4.64
CA PRO A 727 -21.54 0.88 4.41
C PRO A 727 -21.72 -0.61 4.74
N GLY A 728 -22.91 -1.00 5.19
CA GLY A 728 -23.31 -2.41 5.31
C GLY A 728 -23.69 -3.05 3.95
N PRO A 729 -23.85 -4.39 3.87
CA PRO A 729 -24.26 -5.07 2.63
C PRO A 729 -25.60 -4.60 2.03
N ASP A 730 -26.49 -4.08 2.88
CA ASP A 730 -27.77 -3.47 2.54
C ASP A 730 -27.65 -2.01 2.07
N GLN A 731 -26.47 -1.42 2.15
CA GLN A 731 -26.18 -0.01 1.85
C GLN A 731 -25.17 0.15 0.71
N LEU A 732 -25.16 -0.81 -0.21
CA LEU A 732 -24.30 -0.81 -1.40
C LEU A 732 -25.04 -0.18 -2.59
N TRP A 733 -24.42 0.81 -3.22
CA TRP A 733 -25.01 1.59 -4.33
C TRP A 733 -24.54 1.14 -5.72
N LEU A 734 -23.35 0.57 -5.82
CA LEU A 734 -22.76 0.16 -7.10
C LEU A 734 -23.28 -1.22 -7.46
N SER A 735 -23.86 -1.34 -8.66
CA SER A 735 -24.31 -2.60 -9.23
C SER A 735 -23.82 -2.79 -10.66
N ASP A 736 -23.57 -4.04 -11.05
CA ASP A 736 -23.30 -4.40 -12.44
C ASP A 736 -24.61 -4.57 -13.24
N ALA A 737 -24.49 -4.95 -14.51
CA ALA A 737 -25.63 -5.24 -15.38
C ALA A 737 -26.46 -6.46 -14.94
N ALA A 738 -25.89 -7.37 -14.15
CA ALA A 738 -26.58 -8.54 -13.60
C ALA A 738 -27.30 -8.23 -12.27
N GLY A 739 -27.16 -7.00 -11.74
CA GLY A 739 -27.73 -6.58 -10.47
C GLY A 739 -26.94 -7.04 -9.25
N ALA A 740 -25.76 -7.62 -9.42
CA ALA A 740 -24.84 -7.90 -8.32
C ALA A 740 -24.36 -6.57 -7.71
N ARG A 741 -24.29 -6.50 -6.38
CA ARG A 741 -23.91 -5.29 -5.65
C ARG A 741 -22.48 -5.40 -5.15
N TYR A 742 -21.75 -4.29 -5.23
CA TYR A 742 -20.33 -4.21 -4.89
C TYR A 742 -20.09 -3.18 -3.79
N SER A 743 -19.16 -3.49 -2.89
CA SER A 743 -18.51 -2.47 -2.09
C SER A 743 -17.60 -1.66 -3.01
N ALA A 744 -17.67 -0.33 -2.90
CA ALA A 744 -16.89 0.59 -3.71
C ALA A 744 -16.49 1.82 -2.89
N GLU A 745 -15.35 2.39 -3.24
CA GLU A 745 -14.78 3.58 -2.60
C GLU A 745 -14.30 4.53 -3.70
N PHE A 746 -14.62 5.81 -3.55
CA PHE A 746 -14.06 6.87 -4.34
C PHE A 746 -12.76 7.33 -3.70
N ARG A 747 -11.67 7.20 -4.46
CA ARG A 747 -10.39 7.81 -4.12
C ARG A 747 -10.31 9.19 -4.76
N LEU A 748 -10.32 10.23 -3.94
CA LEU A 748 -10.30 11.62 -4.39
C LEU A 748 -8.92 12.24 -4.22
N VAL A 749 -8.65 13.29 -4.99
CA VAL A 749 -7.52 14.19 -4.76
C VAL A 749 -8.12 15.58 -4.53
N ALA A 750 -7.96 16.07 -3.30
CA ALA A 750 -8.32 17.41 -2.90
C ALA A 750 -7.09 18.32 -3.00
N VAL A 751 -7.28 19.50 -3.60
CA VAL A 751 -6.20 20.47 -3.85
C VAL A 751 -6.42 21.70 -2.96
N ASP A 752 -5.40 22.09 -2.20
CA ASP A 752 -5.40 23.35 -1.47
C ASP A 752 -5.20 24.51 -2.46
N THR A 753 -6.19 25.38 -2.60
CA THR A 753 -6.13 26.52 -3.51
C THR A 753 -5.67 27.81 -2.82
N ARG A 754 -5.47 27.79 -1.50
CA ARG A 754 -5.03 28.95 -0.70
C ARG A 754 -3.55 29.21 -0.90
N ARG A 755 -3.19 30.04 -1.89
CA ARG A 755 -1.79 30.37 -2.20
C ARG A 755 -1.27 31.44 -1.24
N GLU A 756 0.03 31.40 -0.93
CA GLU A 756 0.66 32.49 -0.17
C GLU A 756 0.45 33.81 -0.93
N GLY A 757 -0.29 34.75 -0.32
CA GLY A 757 -0.61 36.06 -0.91
C GLY A 757 -2.02 36.23 -1.48
N SER A 758 -2.91 35.23 -1.39
CA SER A 758 -4.34 35.41 -1.66
C SER A 758 -5.13 35.55 -0.35
N GLU A 759 -5.29 36.78 0.12
CA GLU A 759 -6.50 37.19 0.87
C GLU A 759 -7.64 37.47 -0.10
#